data_AF-A0A1Q9C3J7-F1
#
_entry.id   AF-A0A1Q9C3J7-F1
#
_cell.length_a   1.000
_cell.length_b   1.000
_cell.length_c   1.000
_cell.angle_alpha   90.00
_cell.angle_beta   90.00
_cell.angle_gamma   90.00
#
_symmetry.space_group_name_H-M   'P 1'
#
loop_
_entity.id
_entity.type
_entity.pdbx_description
1 polymer ?
#
loop_
_entity_poly.entity_id
_entity_poly.type
_entity_poly.pdbx_seq_one_letter_code
_entity_poly.pdbx_strand_id
1 'polypeptide(L)'
;MGKRASADGPGTAKQKASRKGSSNDLDVEAQAARAAAAAKSIPWWSQALELLEKILGDTGASEYFVKKYSSVDDRREFAQSIKAAFPLPDNEPLSQGNYSPGLQTLQAWQTCFHIQAGNKGLIANEVFTTLVQLILLEGFKSDAATVPGTEYLVIQPLVPVYFETVWETPELVRGSFGAHSVGFVKGWTRCLALTTALHIILELELVDYYREHMPSQFRSFCILKAMVPANAGSEVERIAANRDMTMASVMTRAPPNAFNTYHQLLRRLKHGESVETIVKAYENPRSVKAVLGMGPSESQAVVNLVHFLPTPAREVLARAAVEYGMRKGVLTHAALGCLHMRPGHSPELPLAQWKDRMAYTQSSILLSCQRLVAEFSATIPAMRKTNGLQEVQRMSKLCRAWEIVIAEVRSKLASDQFSKAKDTLQQGFMDGCFDDYLLQIIEECPAMINLHEIPQIKALLDQHADDIEKAAIEKSRALQIQVEAATFAKMEADLAADQTRLVQWAKEEHSRNASAAAIALNAERRRYVKGLEQVANFTDVWLRVRTCPVASWEMEIAEYRKKLGEHVTMDATKRYMLLILDMTLPPTLSEIDEMIKRAACLLHASENNVMWMIMPQLQKNQTISALLTAERRIVDRLLSAGINIENQVSVHYHVDGMHAGDKRKLSCQSYFAISGKVNGEAWLESEVTRGKIEGVPLVRVREMRRLAMPGAVMSDESSWVLSQAERMLQRGPPAAATILDRIVTNAPPKNANTLLTVVELRLSNADWIQGCWQLTQDWANKPDRPKISYLGLSREATPVPSHMTSILMEDWWPQQPGGGPIENTSVPTSQPQLALATIGSDGLPVLPPVVLEKFDQNETYSAQWAKIVSDFRATMTNEVVPKLNVRTAAVPEVASSAATAPDFSIPPFPVPPPRVIFPTTPAADFKVDEVLFIVKGTRTSPALHIDKNFDIYLSVENTLSFGPGELCGFNVGDLQK
;
A
#
# COMPACT_ATOMS: atom_id res chain seq x y z
N MET A 1 64.48 32.21 -8.86
CA MET A 1 64.51 32.37 -10.34
C MET A 1 63.23 31.74 -10.88
N GLY A 2 62.15 32.51 -11.05
CA GLY A 2 61.71 33.14 -12.31
C GLY A 2 60.66 32.21 -12.97
N LYS A 3 59.47 32.60 -13.43
CA LYS A 3 58.72 33.86 -13.55
C LYS A 3 57.22 33.47 -13.57
N ARG A 4 56.35 34.40 -13.12
CA ARG A 4 54.88 34.37 -13.26
C ARG A 4 54.45 34.48 -14.73
N ALA A 5 53.30 33.89 -15.06
CA ALA A 5 52.26 34.55 -15.85
C ALA A 5 50.88 33.92 -15.57
N SER A 6 49.95 34.79 -15.21
CA SER A 6 48.52 34.60 -14.97
C SER A 6 47.73 34.60 -16.27
N ALA A 7 46.59 33.88 -16.31
CA ALA A 7 45.42 34.29 -17.08
C ALA A 7 44.15 33.62 -16.52
N ASP A 8 43.19 34.45 -16.16
CA ASP A 8 41.84 34.15 -15.72
C ASP A 8 40.98 33.47 -16.81
N GLY A 9 40.07 32.60 -16.39
CA GLY A 9 38.98 32.06 -17.20
C GLY A 9 38.08 31.12 -16.40
N PRO A 10 36.73 31.25 -16.48
CA PRO A 10 35.82 30.85 -15.40
C PRO A 10 35.61 29.34 -15.34
N GLY A 11 35.76 28.79 -14.13
CA GLY A 11 35.46 27.40 -13.82
C GLY A 11 33.98 27.09 -14.05
N THR A 12 33.69 26.32 -15.09
CA THR A 12 32.40 25.68 -15.30
C THR A 12 32.16 24.68 -14.17
N ALA A 13 31.26 25.04 -13.25
CA ALA A 13 30.75 24.14 -12.24
C ALA A 13 30.06 22.94 -12.93
N LYS A 14 30.70 21.77 -12.86
CA LYS A 14 30.08 20.49 -13.19
C LYS A 14 28.88 20.29 -12.27
N GLN A 15 27.69 20.64 -12.75
CA GLN A 15 26.43 20.22 -12.14
C GLN A 15 26.41 18.70 -12.08
N LYS A 16 26.48 18.18 -10.86
CA LYS A 16 26.28 16.78 -10.52
C LYS A 16 24.82 16.46 -10.85
N ALA A 17 24.59 15.83 -12.00
CA ALA A 17 23.27 15.36 -12.40
C ALA A 17 22.70 14.47 -11.29
N SER A 18 21.58 14.89 -10.72
CA SER A 18 20.81 14.10 -9.77
C SER A 18 20.31 12.84 -10.49
N ARG A 19 20.71 11.68 -9.97
CA ARG A 19 20.19 10.38 -10.42
C ARG A 19 18.68 10.33 -10.14
N LYS A 20 17.88 10.58 -11.19
CA LYS A 20 16.45 10.26 -11.22
C LYS A 20 16.25 8.78 -10.90
N GLY A 21 15.42 8.49 -9.90
CA GLY A 21 14.99 7.13 -9.59
C GLY A 21 14.05 6.62 -10.67
N SER A 22 14.26 5.38 -11.10
CA SER A 22 13.42 4.68 -12.08
C SER A 22 12.12 4.19 -11.41
N SER A 23 10.99 4.66 -11.93
CA SER A 23 9.66 4.08 -11.71
C SER A 23 9.13 3.64 -13.09
N ASN A 24 8.56 2.44 -13.16
CA ASN A 24 8.45 1.61 -14.37
C ASN A 24 7.23 1.88 -15.28
N ASP A 25 6.25 2.71 -14.90
CA ASP A 25 5.16 3.08 -15.83
C ASP A 25 5.60 4.14 -16.86
N LEU A 26 6.57 4.98 -16.46
CA LEU A 26 7.31 5.83 -17.40
C LEU A 26 8.10 5.01 -18.42
N ASP A 27 8.36 3.73 -18.19
CA ASP A 27 9.18 2.92 -19.11
C ASP A 27 8.33 2.31 -20.24
N VAL A 28 7.04 2.03 -20.06
CA VAL A 28 6.15 1.62 -21.17
C VAL A 28 5.79 2.80 -22.05
N GLU A 29 5.47 3.97 -21.47
CA GLU A 29 5.26 5.20 -22.25
C GLU A 29 6.56 5.72 -22.86
N ALA A 30 7.71 5.59 -22.20
CA ALA A 30 9.00 5.94 -22.81
C ALA A 30 9.47 4.91 -23.83
N GLN A 31 9.16 3.62 -23.66
CA GLN A 31 9.35 2.61 -24.70
C GLN A 31 8.43 2.90 -25.88
N ALA A 32 7.14 3.17 -25.66
CA ALA A 32 6.19 3.58 -26.68
C ALA A 32 6.61 4.90 -27.37
N ALA A 33 7.18 5.86 -26.65
CA ALA A 33 7.70 7.11 -27.21
C ALA A 33 9.01 6.91 -28.00
N ARG A 34 9.91 6.03 -27.52
CA ARG A 34 11.12 5.62 -28.27
C ARG A 34 10.75 4.81 -29.51
N ALA A 35 9.76 3.94 -29.39
CA ALA A 35 9.19 3.12 -30.43
C ALA A 35 8.47 4.01 -31.47
N ALA A 36 7.70 5.00 -31.05
CA ALA A 36 7.09 6.01 -31.92
C ALA A 36 8.14 6.92 -32.60
N ALA A 37 9.26 7.21 -31.94
CA ALA A 37 10.38 7.93 -32.56
C ALA A 37 11.10 7.08 -33.61
N ALA A 38 11.33 5.78 -33.35
CA ALA A 38 11.87 4.82 -34.30
C ALA A 38 10.89 4.57 -35.48
N ALA A 39 9.59 4.60 -35.20
CA ALA A 39 8.54 4.40 -36.18
C ALA A 39 8.46 5.49 -37.25
N LYS A 40 8.94 6.72 -36.96
CA LYS A 40 9.03 7.80 -37.96
C LYS A 40 9.95 7.46 -39.14
N SER A 41 10.86 6.50 -38.99
CA SER A 41 11.75 6.02 -40.06
C SER A 41 11.24 4.79 -40.80
N ILE A 42 10.08 4.23 -40.41
CA ILE A 42 9.55 2.99 -41.01
C ILE A 42 8.52 3.37 -42.08
N PRO A 43 8.75 3.02 -43.37
CA PRO A 43 7.91 3.48 -44.49
C PRO A 43 6.44 3.04 -44.42
N TRP A 44 6.16 1.87 -43.84
CA TRP A 44 4.82 1.26 -43.78
C TRP A 44 4.06 1.57 -42.49
N TRP A 45 4.64 2.34 -41.56
CA TRP A 45 4.10 2.50 -40.21
C TRP A 45 2.71 3.15 -40.17
N SER A 46 2.47 4.19 -40.97
CA SER A 46 1.17 4.86 -41.01
C SER A 46 0.06 3.92 -41.50
N GLN A 47 0.35 3.12 -42.54
CA GLN A 47 -0.59 2.14 -43.10
C GLN A 47 -0.90 1.02 -42.09
N ALA A 48 0.11 0.60 -41.32
CA ALA A 48 -0.08 -0.38 -40.25
C ALA A 48 -0.99 0.14 -39.13
N LEU A 49 -0.86 1.42 -38.75
CA LEU A 49 -1.71 2.06 -37.75
C LEU A 49 -3.15 2.24 -38.24
N GLU A 50 -3.34 2.68 -39.48
CA GLU A 50 -4.67 2.80 -40.10
C GLU A 50 -5.39 1.44 -40.16
N LEU A 51 -4.66 0.39 -40.54
CA LEU A 51 -5.22 -0.97 -40.56
C LEU A 51 -5.53 -1.47 -39.14
N LEU A 52 -4.67 -1.17 -38.16
CA LEU A 52 -4.92 -1.50 -36.76
C LEU A 52 -6.19 -0.81 -36.22
N GLU A 53 -6.35 0.48 -36.49
CA GLU A 53 -7.55 1.24 -36.10
C GLU A 53 -8.82 0.64 -36.73
N LYS A 54 -8.75 0.24 -38.00
CA LYS A 54 -9.84 -0.47 -38.69
C LYS A 54 -10.15 -1.84 -38.07
N ILE A 55 -9.14 -2.59 -37.65
CA ILE A 55 -9.31 -3.89 -36.97
C ILE A 55 -9.96 -3.70 -35.61
N LEU A 56 -9.59 -2.64 -34.88
CA LEU A 56 -10.11 -2.38 -33.55
C LEU A 56 -11.54 -1.85 -33.57
N GLY A 57 -11.86 -0.91 -34.47
CA GLY A 57 -13.23 -0.39 -34.67
C GLY A 57 -14.05 -0.21 -33.37
N ASP A 58 -15.36 -0.41 -33.48
CA ASP A 58 -16.27 -0.36 -32.32
C ASP A 58 -16.35 -1.69 -31.56
N THR A 59 -15.93 -2.79 -32.19
CA THR A 59 -16.19 -4.18 -31.75
C THR A 59 -14.95 -4.91 -31.21
N GLY A 60 -13.76 -4.35 -31.39
CA GLY A 60 -12.49 -4.94 -30.99
C GLY A 60 -11.94 -6.01 -31.95
N ALA A 61 -10.65 -6.34 -31.78
CA ALA A 61 -9.92 -7.25 -32.68
C ALA A 61 -10.49 -8.67 -32.74
N SER A 62 -11.01 -9.20 -31.62
CA SER A 62 -11.58 -10.56 -31.59
C SER A 62 -12.81 -10.68 -32.48
N GLU A 63 -13.71 -9.69 -32.43
CA GLU A 63 -14.92 -9.68 -33.26
C GLU A 63 -14.58 -9.46 -34.74
N TYR A 64 -13.61 -8.59 -35.04
CA TYR A 64 -13.10 -8.42 -36.40
C TYR A 64 -12.64 -9.75 -37.00
N PHE A 65 -11.84 -10.53 -36.26
CA PHE A 65 -11.31 -11.79 -36.77
C PHE A 65 -12.39 -12.88 -36.89
N VAL A 66 -13.36 -12.94 -35.97
CA VAL A 66 -14.51 -13.84 -36.09
C VAL A 66 -15.34 -13.51 -37.32
N LYS A 67 -15.50 -12.22 -37.65
CA LYS A 67 -16.23 -11.77 -38.84
C LYS A 67 -15.45 -12.02 -40.13
N LYS A 68 -14.13 -11.76 -40.14
CA LYS A 68 -13.27 -11.89 -41.32
C LYS A 68 -12.97 -13.35 -41.67
N TYR A 69 -12.76 -14.20 -40.66
CA TYR A 69 -12.48 -15.63 -40.80
C TYR A 69 -13.57 -16.44 -40.10
N SER A 70 -14.77 -16.36 -40.66
CA SER A 70 -15.98 -16.89 -40.04
C SER A 70 -16.04 -18.42 -40.06
N SER A 71 -15.49 -19.07 -41.09
CA SER A 71 -15.47 -20.52 -41.21
C SER A 71 -14.16 -21.13 -40.68
N VAL A 72 -14.18 -22.44 -40.39
CA VAL A 72 -12.97 -23.21 -40.02
C VAL A 72 -11.95 -23.23 -41.16
N ASP A 73 -12.42 -23.24 -42.41
CA ASP A 73 -11.55 -23.26 -43.58
C ASP A 73 -10.85 -21.91 -43.79
N ASP A 74 -11.55 -20.78 -43.60
CA ASP A 74 -10.93 -19.45 -43.65
C ASP A 74 -9.84 -19.30 -42.57
N ARG A 75 -10.12 -19.80 -41.36
CA ARG A 75 -9.14 -19.84 -40.27
C ARG A 75 -7.95 -20.74 -40.59
N ARG A 76 -8.19 -21.86 -41.30
CA ARG A 76 -7.15 -22.79 -41.74
C ARG A 76 -6.24 -22.14 -42.76
N GLU A 77 -6.81 -21.48 -43.77
CA GLU A 77 -6.07 -20.76 -44.79
C GLU A 77 -5.20 -19.66 -44.17
N PHE A 78 -5.76 -18.84 -43.28
CA PHE A 78 -5.00 -17.81 -42.58
C PHE A 78 -3.82 -18.38 -41.77
N ALA A 79 -4.04 -19.47 -41.03
CA ALA A 79 -2.97 -20.14 -40.29
C ALA A 79 -1.90 -20.75 -41.22
N GLN A 80 -2.28 -21.25 -42.39
CA GLN A 80 -1.34 -21.71 -43.41
C GLN A 80 -0.51 -20.56 -43.97
N SER A 81 -1.11 -19.39 -44.22
CA SER A 81 -0.39 -18.18 -44.63
C SER A 81 0.63 -17.73 -43.60
N ILE A 82 0.28 -17.72 -42.31
CA ILE A 82 1.24 -17.42 -41.23
C ILE A 82 2.37 -18.45 -41.21
N LYS A 83 2.04 -19.75 -41.31
CA LYS A 83 3.03 -20.82 -41.30
C LYS A 83 4.02 -20.71 -42.47
N ALA A 84 3.53 -20.34 -43.65
CA ALA A 84 4.36 -20.14 -44.83
C ALA A 84 5.24 -18.89 -44.71
N ALA A 85 4.70 -17.79 -44.16
CA ALA A 85 5.43 -16.54 -43.99
C ALA A 85 6.53 -16.61 -42.91
N PHE A 86 6.28 -17.35 -41.82
CA PHE A 86 7.16 -17.45 -40.67
C PHE A 86 7.52 -18.92 -40.35
N PRO A 87 8.32 -19.57 -41.20
CA PRO A 87 8.70 -20.97 -41.02
C PRO A 87 9.62 -21.16 -39.81
N LEU A 88 9.63 -22.38 -39.26
CA LEU A 88 10.51 -22.77 -38.17
C LEU A 88 11.94 -22.91 -38.71
N PRO A 89 12.97 -22.37 -38.04
CA PRO A 89 14.35 -22.56 -38.47
C PRO A 89 14.78 -24.04 -38.39
N ASP A 90 15.60 -24.50 -39.34
CA ASP A 90 15.95 -25.91 -39.55
C ASP A 90 16.51 -26.65 -38.32
N ASN A 91 17.06 -25.92 -37.34
CA ASN A 91 17.68 -26.47 -36.13
C ASN A 91 16.76 -26.55 -34.91
N GLU A 92 15.50 -26.11 -35.01
CA GLU A 92 14.57 -26.05 -33.88
C GLU A 92 13.44 -27.07 -34.08
N PRO A 93 13.23 -28.03 -33.17
CA PRO A 93 12.10 -28.94 -33.26
C PRO A 93 10.83 -28.27 -32.73
N LEU A 94 9.71 -28.49 -33.44
CA LEU A 94 8.38 -28.16 -32.93
C LEU A 94 8.00 -29.14 -31.81
N SER A 95 7.51 -28.62 -30.69
CA SER A 95 7.10 -29.50 -29.61
C SER A 95 5.82 -30.28 -29.94
N GLN A 96 5.76 -31.53 -29.46
CA GLN A 96 4.61 -32.42 -29.66
C GLN A 96 3.57 -32.20 -28.55
N GLY A 97 2.28 -32.22 -28.91
CA GLY A 97 1.10 -31.88 -28.12
C GLY A 97 0.75 -32.85 -26.98
N ASN A 98 1.76 -33.45 -26.34
CA ASN A 98 1.60 -34.37 -25.22
C ASN A 98 1.38 -33.66 -23.87
N TYR A 99 1.36 -32.31 -23.85
CA TYR A 99 1.20 -31.47 -22.64
C TYR A 99 2.05 -31.96 -21.46
N SER A 100 3.25 -32.45 -21.74
CA SER A 100 4.21 -32.79 -20.71
C SER A 100 4.71 -31.49 -20.03
N PRO A 101 4.78 -31.43 -18.69
CA PRO A 101 5.28 -30.27 -17.98
C PRO A 101 6.67 -29.85 -18.47
N GLY A 102 6.88 -28.54 -18.64
CA GLY A 102 8.15 -27.98 -19.09
C GLY A 102 8.03 -27.03 -20.28
N LEU A 103 9.19 -26.58 -20.76
CA LEU A 103 9.30 -25.62 -21.86
C LEU A 103 8.99 -26.28 -23.20
N GLN A 104 8.18 -25.60 -24.01
CA GLN A 104 7.73 -26.05 -25.31
C GLN A 104 8.02 -24.99 -26.38
N THR A 105 8.39 -25.46 -27.57
CA THR A 105 8.58 -24.65 -28.77
C THR A 105 7.30 -24.63 -29.59
N LEU A 106 6.81 -23.43 -29.88
CA LEU A 106 5.64 -23.16 -30.71
C LEU A 106 6.00 -22.26 -31.90
N GLN A 107 5.10 -22.17 -32.86
CA GLN A 107 5.12 -21.20 -33.96
C GLN A 107 3.91 -20.26 -33.87
N ALA A 108 4.04 -19.09 -34.50
CA ALA A 108 2.98 -18.08 -34.54
C ALA A 108 1.61 -18.61 -35.03
N TRP A 109 1.59 -19.50 -36.04
CA TRP A 109 0.33 -20.07 -36.56
C TRP A 109 -0.44 -20.92 -35.54
N GLN A 110 0.24 -21.39 -34.48
CA GLN A 110 -0.40 -22.14 -33.40
C GLN A 110 -1.14 -21.23 -32.42
N THR A 111 -1.07 -19.91 -32.57
CA THR A 111 -1.91 -18.96 -31.82
C THR A 111 -3.23 -18.72 -32.57
N CYS A 112 -4.33 -18.52 -31.85
CA CYS A 112 -5.62 -18.16 -32.47
C CYS A 112 -6.38 -17.13 -31.65
N PHE A 113 -7.54 -16.76 -32.18
CA PHE A 113 -8.52 -15.86 -31.62
C PHE A 113 -9.88 -16.57 -31.43
N HIS A 114 -10.68 -16.09 -30.50
CA HIS A 114 -12.05 -16.47 -30.17
C HIS A 114 -12.60 -15.46 -29.16
N ILE A 115 -13.90 -15.16 -29.24
CA ILE A 115 -14.51 -14.09 -28.44
C ILE A 115 -14.63 -14.42 -26.94
N GLN A 116 -14.78 -15.70 -26.60
CA GLN A 116 -14.99 -16.16 -25.22
C GLN A 116 -13.71 -16.58 -24.47
N ALA A 117 -12.55 -16.62 -25.14
CA ALA A 117 -11.31 -16.90 -24.43
C ALA A 117 -10.88 -15.69 -23.60
N GLY A 118 -10.52 -15.96 -22.34
CA GLY A 118 -10.14 -14.92 -21.39
C GLY A 118 -11.31 -14.05 -20.92
N ASN A 119 -12.52 -14.63 -20.82
CA ASN A 119 -13.77 -13.96 -20.48
C ASN A 119 -13.60 -12.83 -19.43
N LYS A 120 -13.84 -11.59 -19.91
CA LYS A 120 -13.99 -10.33 -19.17
C LYS A 120 -12.74 -9.72 -18.51
N GLY A 121 -11.72 -9.46 -19.32
CA GLY A 121 -10.83 -8.32 -19.11
C GLY A 121 -10.88 -7.41 -20.34
N LEU A 122 -11.74 -6.38 -20.32
CA LEU A 122 -11.71 -5.32 -21.33
C LEU A 122 -10.36 -4.61 -21.22
N ILE A 123 -9.38 -5.04 -22.01
CA ILE A 123 -8.18 -4.25 -22.20
C ILE A 123 -8.59 -3.10 -23.11
N ALA A 124 -8.46 -1.89 -22.58
CA ALA A 124 -8.76 -0.68 -23.34
C ALA A 124 -8.05 -0.75 -24.70
N ASN A 125 -8.75 -0.34 -25.76
CA ASN A 125 -8.20 -0.36 -27.12
C ASN A 125 -6.85 0.38 -27.18
N GLU A 126 -6.63 1.39 -26.36
CA GLU A 126 -5.35 2.10 -26.22
C GLU A 126 -4.19 1.19 -25.76
N VAL A 127 -4.43 0.34 -24.74
CA VAL A 127 -3.42 -0.59 -24.22
C VAL A 127 -3.19 -1.73 -25.21
N PHE A 128 -4.24 -2.23 -25.85
CA PHE A 128 -4.13 -3.24 -26.90
C PHE A 128 -3.39 -2.69 -28.13
N THR A 129 -3.68 -1.46 -28.53
CA THR A 129 -2.99 -0.72 -29.60
C THR A 129 -1.50 -0.62 -29.30
N THR A 130 -1.14 -0.20 -28.09
CA THR A 130 0.25 -0.10 -27.66
C THR A 130 0.95 -1.47 -27.73
N LEU A 131 0.27 -2.54 -27.32
CA LEU A 131 0.82 -3.89 -27.37
C LEU A 131 1.06 -4.35 -28.82
N VAL A 132 0.12 -4.12 -29.74
CA VAL A 132 0.30 -4.45 -31.16
C VAL A 132 1.43 -3.64 -31.77
N GLN A 133 1.52 -2.34 -31.46
CA GLN A 133 2.62 -1.48 -31.92
C GLN A 133 3.98 -1.98 -31.44
N LEU A 134 4.10 -2.37 -30.16
CA LEU A 134 5.33 -2.94 -29.62
C LEU A 134 5.69 -4.26 -30.32
N ILE A 135 4.72 -5.12 -30.60
CA ILE A 135 4.95 -6.38 -31.33
C ILE A 135 5.44 -6.10 -32.76
N LEU A 136 4.87 -5.12 -33.46
CA LEU A 136 5.32 -4.73 -34.80
C LEU A 136 6.77 -4.18 -34.77
N LEU A 137 7.14 -3.41 -33.74
CA LEU A 137 8.46 -2.77 -33.70
C LEU A 137 9.57 -3.66 -33.12
N GLU A 138 9.25 -4.44 -32.08
CA GLU A 138 10.23 -5.22 -31.33
C GLU A 138 10.09 -6.73 -31.51
N GLY A 139 9.04 -7.17 -32.19
CA GLY A 139 8.71 -8.58 -32.33
C GLY A 139 8.04 -9.16 -31.08
N PHE A 140 7.69 -10.43 -31.12
CA PHE A 140 7.00 -11.08 -30.02
C PHE A 140 7.97 -11.74 -29.04
N LYS A 141 8.21 -11.10 -27.90
CA LYS A 141 9.06 -11.66 -26.85
C LYS A 141 8.26 -12.66 -26.02
N SER A 142 8.60 -13.95 -26.14
CA SER A 142 7.98 -15.05 -25.40
C SER A 142 8.95 -15.90 -24.58
N ASP A 143 10.25 -15.66 -24.75
CA ASP A 143 11.30 -16.45 -24.13
C ASP A 143 11.94 -15.70 -22.95
N ALA A 144 11.51 -16.08 -21.75
CA ALA A 144 12.04 -15.52 -20.51
C ALA A 144 13.51 -15.90 -20.24
N ALA A 145 14.05 -16.91 -20.95
CA ALA A 145 15.48 -17.26 -20.84
C ALA A 145 16.38 -16.31 -21.64
N THR A 146 15.84 -15.55 -22.60
CA THR A 146 16.63 -14.67 -23.46
C THR A 146 16.34 -13.20 -23.26
N VAL A 147 15.16 -12.84 -22.73
CA VAL A 147 14.75 -11.45 -22.52
C VAL A 147 14.30 -11.22 -21.06
N PRO A 148 15.05 -10.44 -20.26
CA PRO A 148 14.66 -10.11 -18.89
C PRO A 148 13.27 -9.47 -18.83
N GLY A 149 12.47 -9.84 -17.82
CA GLY A 149 11.11 -9.30 -17.63
C GLY A 149 10.06 -9.83 -18.61
N THR A 150 10.43 -10.74 -19.52
CA THR A 150 9.49 -11.43 -20.41
C THR A 150 8.89 -12.65 -19.70
N GLU A 151 7.60 -12.91 -19.91
CA GLU A 151 6.90 -14.09 -19.38
C GLU A 151 6.81 -15.16 -20.47
N TYR A 152 6.97 -16.43 -20.10
CA TYR A 152 6.56 -17.52 -20.97
C TYR A 152 5.05 -17.50 -21.17
N LEU A 153 4.61 -17.82 -22.39
CA LEU A 153 3.22 -18.19 -22.62
C LEU A 153 2.91 -19.47 -21.84
N VAL A 154 1.86 -19.48 -21.02
CA VAL A 154 1.44 -20.71 -20.33
C VAL A 154 0.59 -21.52 -21.29
N ILE A 155 0.86 -22.82 -21.47
CA ILE A 155 0.05 -23.70 -22.30
C ILE A 155 -0.55 -24.91 -21.54
N GLN A 156 -1.80 -25.29 -21.85
CA GLN A 156 -2.58 -26.32 -21.18
C GLN A 156 -3.61 -26.98 -22.13
N PRO A 157 -4.16 -28.18 -21.83
CA PRO A 157 -5.23 -28.75 -22.65
C PRO A 157 -6.49 -27.85 -22.69
N LEU A 158 -7.26 -27.94 -23.80
CA LEU A 158 -8.56 -27.26 -23.90
C LEU A 158 -9.49 -27.76 -22.79
N VAL A 159 -10.21 -26.83 -22.17
CA VAL A 159 -11.23 -27.12 -21.16
C VAL A 159 -12.58 -26.72 -21.75
N PRO A 160 -13.37 -27.66 -22.32
CA PRO A 160 -14.57 -27.33 -23.08
C PRO A 160 -15.61 -26.55 -22.27
N VAL A 161 -15.71 -26.78 -20.96
CA VAL A 161 -16.68 -26.10 -20.07
C VAL A 161 -16.43 -24.59 -19.95
N TYR A 162 -15.29 -24.07 -20.42
CA TYR A 162 -14.98 -22.63 -20.40
C TYR A 162 -15.56 -21.84 -21.57
N PHE A 163 -16.17 -22.52 -22.53
CA PHE A 163 -16.67 -21.92 -23.76
C PHE A 163 -18.15 -22.28 -23.93
N GLU A 164 -18.97 -21.29 -24.21
CA GLU A 164 -20.40 -21.48 -24.50
C GLU A 164 -20.59 -21.88 -25.97
N THR A 165 -19.68 -21.45 -26.85
CA THR A 165 -19.62 -21.87 -28.26
C THR A 165 -18.54 -22.92 -28.47
N VAL A 166 -18.78 -23.86 -29.39
CA VAL A 166 -17.80 -24.88 -29.75
C VAL A 166 -16.53 -24.22 -30.26
N TRP A 167 -15.41 -24.52 -29.60
CA TRP A 167 -14.11 -24.00 -29.98
C TRP A 167 -13.51 -24.84 -31.10
N GLU A 168 -13.60 -24.35 -32.34
CA GLU A 168 -13.11 -25.06 -33.53
C GLU A 168 -11.88 -24.37 -34.12
N THR A 169 -10.70 -24.94 -33.86
CA THR A 169 -9.42 -24.52 -34.46
C THR A 169 -8.85 -25.63 -35.32
N PRO A 170 -8.39 -25.35 -36.55
CA PRO A 170 -7.85 -26.37 -37.43
C PRO A 170 -6.48 -26.85 -36.94
N GLU A 171 -6.31 -28.16 -36.82
CA GLU A 171 -4.99 -28.80 -36.62
C GLU A 171 -4.25 -28.83 -37.97
N LEU A 172 -3.20 -28.02 -38.12
CA LEU A 172 -2.39 -28.01 -39.36
C LEU A 172 -1.29 -29.07 -39.37
N VAL A 173 -0.76 -29.41 -38.20
CA VAL A 173 0.30 -30.41 -38.02
C VAL A 173 -0.17 -31.36 -36.93
N ARG A 174 -0.30 -32.65 -37.29
CA ARG A 174 -0.81 -33.67 -36.40
C ARG A 174 0.05 -33.79 -35.13
N GLY A 175 -0.59 -33.79 -33.97
CA GLY A 175 0.08 -33.94 -32.68
C GLY A 175 0.91 -32.72 -32.29
N SER A 176 0.63 -31.54 -32.82
CA SER A 176 1.18 -30.27 -32.34
C SER A 176 0.20 -29.58 -31.38
N PHE A 177 0.68 -28.64 -30.58
CA PHE A 177 -0.21 -27.84 -29.73
C PHE A 177 -1.18 -27.01 -30.57
N GLY A 178 -2.47 -27.04 -30.20
CA GLY A 178 -3.48 -26.16 -30.78
C GLY A 178 -3.58 -24.84 -30.04
N ALA A 179 -4.19 -23.83 -30.65
CA ALA A 179 -4.35 -22.49 -30.07
C ALA A 179 -5.18 -22.42 -28.78
N HIS A 180 -5.98 -23.46 -28.52
CA HIS A 180 -6.63 -23.66 -27.23
C HIS A 180 -5.65 -23.84 -26.06
N SER A 181 -4.36 -24.00 -26.39
CA SER A 181 -3.37 -24.29 -25.39
C SER A 181 -2.99 -23.09 -24.54
N VAL A 182 -3.01 -21.86 -25.04
CA VAL A 182 -2.50 -20.70 -24.27
C VAL A 182 -3.46 -20.26 -23.15
N GLY A 183 -3.04 -20.37 -21.88
CA GLY A 183 -3.87 -20.24 -20.68
C GLY A 183 -4.06 -18.81 -20.14
N PHE A 184 -5.30 -18.53 -19.70
CA PHE A 184 -5.82 -17.36 -18.95
C PHE A 184 -5.51 -15.92 -19.48
N VAL A 185 -6.27 -14.95 -18.95
CA VAL A 185 -6.48 -13.57 -19.44
C VAL A 185 -5.22 -12.87 -20.00
N LYS A 186 -4.04 -12.99 -19.37
CA LYS A 186 -2.82 -12.29 -19.83
C LYS A 186 -2.09 -12.97 -21.00
N GLY A 187 -2.12 -14.30 -21.11
CA GLY A 187 -1.53 -15.02 -22.23
C GLY A 187 -2.36 -14.84 -23.50
N TRP A 188 -3.68 -14.87 -23.34
CA TRP A 188 -4.64 -14.72 -24.42
C TRP A 188 -4.53 -13.37 -25.16
N THR A 189 -4.53 -12.25 -24.43
CA THR A 189 -4.40 -10.92 -25.06
C THR A 189 -3.13 -10.81 -25.90
N ARG A 190 -2.01 -11.36 -25.42
CA ARG A 190 -0.74 -11.32 -26.16
C ARG A 190 -0.83 -12.15 -27.44
N CYS A 191 -1.46 -13.32 -27.40
CA CYS A 191 -1.70 -14.12 -28.60
C CYS A 191 -2.64 -13.41 -29.58
N LEU A 192 -3.69 -12.75 -29.10
CA LEU A 192 -4.58 -11.96 -29.96
C LEU A 192 -3.84 -10.77 -30.58
N ALA A 193 -3.04 -10.04 -29.80
CA ALA A 193 -2.23 -8.93 -30.29
C ALA A 193 -1.14 -9.38 -31.29
N LEU A 194 -0.53 -10.54 -31.05
CA LEU A 194 0.37 -11.19 -32.00
C LEU A 194 -0.37 -11.52 -33.30
N THR A 195 -1.55 -12.13 -33.20
CA THR A 195 -2.38 -12.46 -34.37
C THR A 195 -2.74 -11.20 -35.15
N THR A 196 -3.11 -10.11 -34.47
CA THR A 196 -3.35 -8.80 -35.08
C THR A 196 -2.11 -8.26 -35.79
N ALA A 197 -0.93 -8.31 -35.16
CA ALA A 197 0.32 -7.85 -35.78
C ALA A 197 0.66 -8.68 -37.04
N LEU A 198 0.52 -10.00 -36.98
CA LEU A 198 0.77 -10.89 -38.12
C LEU A 198 -0.22 -10.66 -39.27
N HIS A 199 -1.49 -10.43 -38.94
CA HIS A 199 -2.50 -10.03 -39.93
C HIS A 199 -2.10 -8.75 -40.66
N ILE A 200 -1.63 -7.74 -39.92
CA ILE A 200 -1.14 -6.48 -40.51
C ILE A 200 0.09 -6.73 -41.40
N ILE A 201 1.05 -7.54 -40.95
CA ILE A 201 2.24 -7.87 -41.71
C ILE A 201 1.89 -8.57 -43.03
N LEU A 202 0.93 -9.49 -43.00
CA LEU A 202 0.50 -10.23 -44.19
C LEU A 202 -0.29 -9.34 -45.17
N GLU A 203 -1.25 -8.56 -44.70
CA GLU A 203 -2.07 -7.68 -45.56
C GLU A 203 -1.27 -6.54 -46.21
N LEU A 204 -0.21 -6.09 -45.54
CA LEU A 204 0.68 -5.06 -46.09
C LEU A 204 1.91 -5.66 -46.80
N GLU A 205 1.94 -6.98 -47.00
CA GLU A 205 3.02 -7.71 -47.68
C GLU A 205 4.42 -7.44 -47.10
N LEU A 206 4.52 -7.28 -45.77
CA LEU A 206 5.75 -6.85 -45.08
C LEU A 206 6.70 -7.98 -44.70
N VAL A 207 6.39 -9.23 -45.05
CA VAL A 207 7.16 -10.41 -44.61
C VAL A 207 8.63 -10.31 -45.01
N ASP A 208 8.92 -9.97 -46.27
CA ASP A 208 10.29 -9.84 -46.76
C ASP A 208 11.00 -8.63 -46.16
N TYR A 209 10.27 -7.53 -45.93
CA TYR A 209 10.82 -6.37 -45.21
C TYR A 209 11.30 -6.76 -43.81
N TYR A 210 10.49 -7.50 -43.03
CA TYR A 210 10.91 -7.97 -41.71
C TYR A 210 12.10 -8.92 -41.80
N ARG A 211 12.11 -9.82 -42.79
CA ARG A 211 13.22 -10.77 -42.99
C ARG A 211 14.55 -10.05 -43.25
N GLU A 212 14.54 -9.02 -44.10
CA GLU A 212 15.75 -8.31 -44.54
C GLU A 212 16.18 -7.20 -43.57
N HIS A 213 15.23 -6.41 -43.07
CA HIS A 213 15.50 -5.18 -42.34
C HIS A 213 15.28 -5.31 -40.83
N MET A 214 14.55 -6.34 -40.37
CA MET A 214 14.24 -6.58 -38.95
C MET A 214 14.41 -8.06 -38.56
N PRO A 215 15.57 -8.69 -38.81
CA PRO A 215 15.75 -10.14 -38.69
C PRO A 215 15.52 -10.67 -37.27
N SER A 216 15.79 -9.88 -36.23
CA SER A 216 15.48 -10.26 -34.85
C SER A 216 13.98 -10.34 -34.57
N GLN A 217 13.20 -9.42 -35.13
CA GLN A 217 11.75 -9.39 -35.03
C GLN A 217 11.16 -10.55 -35.83
N PHE A 218 11.62 -10.73 -37.06
CA PHE A 218 11.24 -11.86 -37.91
C PHE A 218 11.44 -13.21 -37.19
N ARG A 219 12.62 -13.43 -36.60
CA ARG A 219 12.92 -14.64 -35.83
C ARG A 219 11.96 -14.87 -34.66
N SER A 220 11.51 -13.80 -34.00
CA SER A 220 10.56 -13.90 -32.88
C SER A 220 9.14 -14.31 -33.31
N PHE A 221 8.79 -14.14 -34.59
CA PHE A 221 7.54 -14.66 -35.15
C PHE A 221 7.68 -16.13 -35.59
N CYS A 222 8.88 -16.54 -35.99
CA CYS A 222 9.19 -17.93 -36.35
C CYS A 222 9.20 -18.87 -35.15
N ILE A 223 9.67 -18.42 -33.98
CA ILE A 223 9.84 -19.24 -32.78
C ILE A 223 9.19 -18.55 -31.57
N LEU A 224 8.26 -19.25 -30.95
CA LEU A 224 7.65 -18.91 -29.68
C LEU A 224 8.06 -19.92 -28.60
N LYS A 225 8.27 -19.44 -27.38
CA LYS A 225 8.51 -20.30 -26.20
C LYS A 225 7.32 -20.22 -25.25
N ALA A 226 6.85 -21.39 -24.84
CA ALA A 226 5.73 -21.55 -23.93
C ALA A 226 6.06 -22.59 -22.85
N MET A 227 5.33 -22.59 -21.75
CA MET A 227 5.56 -23.47 -20.61
C MET A 227 4.27 -24.23 -20.29
N VAL A 228 4.35 -25.55 -20.22
CA VAL A 228 3.28 -26.39 -19.67
C VAL A 228 3.49 -26.50 -18.16
N PRO A 229 2.51 -26.10 -17.32
CA PRO A 229 2.65 -26.19 -15.87
C PRO A 229 2.68 -27.66 -15.43
N ALA A 230 3.22 -27.91 -14.24
CA ALA A 230 3.18 -29.23 -13.61
C ALA A 230 1.72 -29.66 -13.36
N ASN A 231 1.44 -30.98 -13.43
CA ASN A 231 0.12 -31.53 -13.18
C ASN A 231 -0.40 -31.07 -11.81
N ALA A 232 -1.53 -30.36 -11.79
CA ALA A 232 -2.23 -29.94 -10.59
C ALA A 232 -3.32 -30.96 -10.23
N GLY A 233 -3.54 -31.20 -8.94
CA GLY A 233 -4.54 -32.17 -8.46
C GLY A 233 -5.98 -31.67 -8.57
N SER A 234 -6.18 -30.34 -8.70
CA SER A 234 -7.49 -29.71 -8.87
C SER A 234 -7.48 -28.50 -9.80
N GLU A 235 -8.67 -28.07 -10.24
CA GLU A 235 -8.86 -26.87 -11.08
C GLU A 235 -8.39 -25.59 -10.39
N VAL A 236 -8.66 -25.48 -9.08
CA VAL A 236 -8.29 -24.31 -8.26
C VAL A 236 -6.77 -24.22 -8.14
N GLU A 237 -6.10 -25.35 -7.91
CA GLU A 237 -4.64 -25.43 -7.89
C GLU A 237 -4.03 -25.09 -9.25
N ARG A 238 -4.68 -25.49 -10.35
CA ARG A 238 -4.25 -25.14 -11.71
C ARG A 238 -4.37 -23.65 -11.97
N ILE A 239 -5.50 -23.03 -11.60
CA ILE A 239 -5.70 -21.58 -11.70
C ILE A 239 -4.68 -20.83 -10.83
N ALA A 240 -4.43 -21.31 -9.62
CA ALA A 240 -3.43 -20.74 -8.71
C ALA A 240 -2.01 -20.87 -9.29
N ALA A 241 -1.63 -22.03 -9.84
CA ALA A 241 -0.34 -22.23 -10.50
C ALA A 241 -0.15 -21.30 -11.71
N ASN A 242 -1.20 -21.14 -12.52
CA ASN A 242 -1.19 -20.22 -13.67
C ASN A 242 -1.06 -18.75 -13.23
N ARG A 243 -1.79 -18.36 -12.17
CA ARG A 243 -1.69 -17.01 -11.57
C ARG A 243 -0.33 -16.79 -10.93
N ASP A 244 0.22 -17.78 -10.24
CA ASP A 244 1.53 -17.72 -9.61
C ASP A 244 2.64 -17.57 -10.64
N MET A 245 2.61 -18.30 -11.75
CA MET A 245 3.56 -18.10 -12.85
C MET A 245 3.49 -16.67 -13.40
N THR A 246 2.28 -16.13 -13.52
CA THR A 246 2.05 -14.75 -13.97
C THR A 246 2.52 -13.71 -12.93
N MET A 247 2.30 -13.97 -11.63
CA MET A 247 2.67 -13.08 -10.51
C MET A 247 4.17 -13.13 -10.20
N ALA A 248 4.84 -14.26 -10.43
CA ALA A 248 6.30 -14.40 -10.33
C ALA A 248 7.03 -13.39 -11.23
N SER A 249 6.47 -13.14 -12.41
CA SER A 249 7.01 -12.18 -13.36
C SER A 249 6.64 -10.75 -13.03
N VAL A 250 5.50 -10.47 -12.40
CA VAL A 250 5.19 -9.13 -11.88
C VAL A 250 6.23 -8.68 -10.83
N MET A 251 6.79 -9.61 -10.05
CA MET A 251 7.89 -9.34 -9.10
C MET A 251 9.23 -9.01 -9.79
N THR A 252 9.38 -9.19 -11.11
CA THR A 252 10.52 -8.66 -11.90
C THR A 252 10.43 -7.15 -12.13
N ARG A 253 9.27 -6.53 -11.85
CA ARG A 253 9.04 -5.08 -12.03
C ARG A 253 9.51 -4.25 -10.84
N ALA A 254 9.90 -4.88 -9.73
CA ALA A 254 10.70 -4.25 -8.69
C ALA A 254 12.18 -4.23 -9.13
N PRO A 255 13.01 -3.26 -8.68
CA PRO A 255 14.43 -3.26 -8.99
C PRO A 255 15.03 -4.65 -8.70
N PRO A 256 15.77 -5.24 -9.64
CA PRO A 256 16.28 -6.60 -9.48
C PRO A 256 17.03 -6.73 -8.16
N ASN A 257 16.68 -7.78 -7.41
CA ASN A 257 17.40 -8.14 -6.20
C ASN A 257 17.56 -9.67 -6.12
N ALA A 258 18.65 -10.11 -5.49
CA ALA A 258 19.00 -11.53 -5.38
C ALA A 258 17.90 -12.44 -4.80
N PHE A 259 17.03 -11.96 -3.91
CA PHE A 259 15.92 -12.76 -3.38
C PHE A 259 14.77 -12.92 -4.40
N ASN A 260 14.46 -11.87 -5.17
CA ASN A 260 13.49 -11.96 -6.27
C ASN A 260 13.98 -12.94 -7.33
N THR A 261 15.25 -12.88 -7.70
CA THR A 261 15.86 -13.80 -8.66
C THR A 261 15.92 -15.23 -8.11
N TYR A 262 16.30 -15.41 -6.84
CA TYR A 262 16.27 -16.70 -6.17
C TYR A 262 14.87 -17.32 -6.16
N HIS A 263 13.84 -16.52 -5.89
CA HIS A 263 12.45 -16.96 -5.92
C HIS A 263 11.98 -17.35 -7.34
N GLN A 264 12.36 -16.60 -8.37
CA GLN A 264 12.11 -16.99 -9.76
C GLN A 264 12.81 -18.30 -10.13
N LEU A 265 14.05 -18.48 -9.66
CA LEU A 265 14.82 -19.69 -9.85
C LEU A 265 14.17 -20.90 -9.18
N LEU A 266 13.73 -20.78 -7.92
CA LEU A 266 12.99 -21.85 -7.24
C LEU A 266 11.71 -22.26 -7.99
N ARG A 267 11.02 -21.28 -8.59
CA ARG A 267 9.83 -21.57 -9.43
C ARG A 267 10.22 -22.31 -10.70
N ARG A 268 11.28 -21.87 -11.41
CA ARG A 268 11.80 -22.58 -12.61
C ARG A 268 12.21 -24.02 -12.31
N LEU A 269 12.86 -24.26 -11.16
CA LEU A 269 13.20 -25.61 -10.69
C LEU A 269 11.96 -26.47 -10.41
N LYS A 270 10.93 -25.89 -9.77
CA LYS A 270 9.65 -26.57 -9.53
C LYS A 270 8.93 -26.96 -10.82
N HIS A 271 9.26 -26.31 -11.94
CA HIS A 271 8.65 -26.52 -13.26
C HIS A 271 9.55 -27.27 -14.24
N GLY A 272 10.60 -27.96 -13.76
CA GLY A 272 11.35 -28.95 -14.54
C GLY A 272 12.66 -28.49 -15.17
N GLU A 273 13.11 -27.26 -14.91
CA GLU A 273 14.47 -26.84 -15.27
C GLU A 273 15.49 -27.45 -14.30
N SER A 274 16.69 -27.81 -14.79
CA SER A 274 17.76 -28.34 -13.93
C SER A 274 18.63 -27.25 -13.32
N VAL A 275 19.12 -27.49 -12.10
CA VAL A 275 20.02 -26.58 -11.38
C VAL A 275 21.29 -26.32 -12.17
N GLU A 276 21.88 -27.34 -12.83
CA GLU A 276 23.12 -27.18 -13.60
C GLU A 276 22.97 -26.28 -14.83
N THR A 277 21.82 -26.35 -15.52
CA THR A 277 21.54 -25.50 -16.70
C THR A 277 21.44 -24.04 -16.31
N ILE A 278 20.82 -23.80 -15.15
CA ILE A 278 20.62 -22.48 -14.58
C ILE A 278 21.98 -21.91 -14.14
N VAL A 279 22.76 -22.64 -13.33
CA VAL A 279 24.03 -22.16 -12.74
C VAL A 279 25.11 -21.85 -13.77
N LYS A 280 25.23 -22.65 -14.85
CA LYS A 280 26.16 -22.36 -15.95
C LYS A 280 25.88 -20.99 -16.60
N ALA A 281 24.64 -20.51 -16.58
CA ALA A 281 24.29 -19.18 -17.06
C ALA A 281 24.70 -18.06 -16.09
N TYR A 282 24.81 -18.33 -14.77
CA TYR A 282 25.24 -17.39 -13.72
C TYR A 282 26.75 -17.26 -13.56
N GLU A 283 27.51 -18.28 -13.95
CA GLU A 283 28.98 -18.33 -13.80
C GLU A 283 29.74 -17.54 -14.88
N ASN A 284 29.09 -17.18 -16.00
CA ASN A 284 29.69 -16.37 -17.06
C ASN A 284 29.33 -14.87 -16.89
N PRO A 285 30.26 -14.00 -16.46
CA PRO A 285 29.96 -12.60 -16.13
C PRO A 285 29.45 -11.78 -17.34
N ARG A 286 29.79 -12.19 -18.57
CA ARG A 286 29.33 -11.53 -19.80
C ARG A 286 27.90 -11.93 -20.18
N SER A 287 27.40 -13.11 -19.78
CA SER A 287 26.01 -13.54 -20.05
C SER A 287 25.02 -13.03 -19.01
N VAL A 288 25.40 -12.94 -17.73
CA VAL A 288 24.44 -12.61 -16.65
C VAL A 288 23.85 -11.21 -16.76
N LYS A 289 24.68 -10.21 -17.08
CA LYS A 289 24.20 -8.83 -17.27
C LYS A 289 23.38 -8.69 -18.56
N ALA A 290 23.73 -9.45 -19.61
CA ALA A 290 23.04 -9.40 -20.90
C ALA A 290 21.71 -10.17 -20.90
N VAL A 291 21.62 -11.27 -20.15
CA VAL A 291 20.48 -12.21 -20.15
C VAL A 291 19.52 -11.97 -18.98
N LEU A 292 20.02 -11.53 -17.82
CA LEU A 292 19.23 -11.39 -16.59
C LEU A 292 19.28 -9.97 -16.00
N GLY A 293 20.04 -9.06 -16.61
CA GLY A 293 20.16 -7.67 -16.15
C GLY A 293 20.89 -7.49 -14.82
N MET A 294 21.49 -8.56 -14.26
CA MET A 294 22.08 -8.53 -12.92
C MET A 294 23.54 -8.08 -12.92
N GLY A 295 23.93 -7.46 -11.80
CA GLY A 295 25.32 -7.15 -11.52
C GLY A 295 26.11 -8.36 -11.00
N PRO A 296 27.47 -8.32 -11.02
CA PRO A 296 28.31 -9.42 -10.51
C PRO A 296 28.02 -9.80 -9.05
N SER A 297 27.85 -8.81 -8.17
CA SER A 297 27.56 -9.04 -6.75
C SER A 297 26.19 -9.67 -6.52
N GLU A 298 25.21 -9.32 -7.34
CA GLU A 298 23.85 -9.87 -7.28
C GLU A 298 23.83 -11.33 -7.75
N SER A 299 24.51 -11.63 -8.87
CA SER A 299 24.69 -13.01 -9.34
C SER A 299 25.30 -13.89 -8.25
N GLN A 300 26.38 -13.39 -7.63
CA GLN A 300 27.09 -14.15 -6.62
C GLN A 300 26.25 -14.38 -5.35
N ALA A 301 25.40 -13.42 -4.99
CA ALA A 301 24.43 -13.56 -3.91
C ALA A 301 23.39 -14.64 -4.23
N VAL A 302 22.88 -14.71 -5.45
CA VAL A 302 21.95 -15.78 -5.90
C VAL A 302 22.62 -17.15 -5.79
N VAL A 303 23.85 -17.30 -6.28
CA VAL A 303 24.61 -18.57 -6.16
C VAL A 303 24.73 -19.00 -4.70
N ASN A 304 25.07 -18.06 -3.81
CA ASN A 304 25.13 -18.33 -2.37
C ASN A 304 23.78 -18.76 -1.79
N LEU A 305 22.69 -18.08 -2.15
CA LEU A 305 21.33 -18.44 -1.71
C LEU A 305 20.89 -19.82 -2.21
N VAL A 306 21.32 -20.25 -3.40
CA VAL A 306 20.93 -21.55 -3.97
C VAL A 306 21.75 -22.69 -3.36
N HIS A 307 23.07 -22.56 -3.32
CA HIS A 307 23.96 -23.69 -3.08
C HIS A 307 24.55 -23.74 -1.67
N PHE A 308 24.80 -22.60 -1.05
CA PHE A 308 25.70 -22.52 0.10
C PHE A 308 24.99 -22.11 1.39
N LEU A 309 24.03 -21.18 1.34
CA LEU A 309 23.35 -20.73 2.56
C LEU A 309 22.42 -21.84 3.12
N PRO A 310 22.55 -22.17 4.42
CA PRO A 310 21.61 -23.08 5.09
C PRO A 310 20.17 -22.57 5.04
N THR A 311 19.19 -23.47 4.91
CA THR A 311 17.76 -23.12 4.85
C THR A 311 17.31 -22.18 5.98
N PRO A 312 17.63 -22.43 7.26
CA PRO A 312 17.21 -21.53 8.34
C PRO A 312 17.82 -20.12 8.21
N ALA A 313 19.04 -20.01 7.68
CA ALA A 313 19.69 -18.72 7.45
C ALA A 313 19.01 -17.95 6.32
N ARG A 314 18.58 -18.66 5.26
CA ARG A 314 17.80 -18.07 4.15
C ARG A 314 16.46 -17.52 4.64
N GLU A 315 15.78 -18.21 5.54
CA GLU A 315 14.49 -17.78 6.10
C GLU A 315 14.63 -16.53 6.97
N VAL A 316 15.69 -16.45 7.78
CA VAL A 316 15.99 -15.25 8.59
C VAL A 316 16.22 -14.04 7.67
N LEU A 317 17.07 -14.20 6.65
CA LEU A 317 17.38 -13.11 5.72
C LEU A 317 16.20 -12.75 4.80
N ALA A 318 15.39 -13.71 4.38
CA ALA A 318 14.20 -13.46 3.58
C ALA A 318 13.16 -12.65 4.35
N ARG A 319 12.91 -12.98 5.63
CA ARG A 319 12.03 -12.18 6.50
C ARG A 319 12.56 -10.76 6.66
N ALA A 320 13.86 -10.61 6.92
CA ALA A 320 14.48 -9.29 7.03
C ALA A 320 14.42 -8.48 5.72
N ALA A 321 14.55 -9.14 4.56
CA ALA A 321 14.43 -8.49 3.26
C ALA A 321 12.99 -8.02 2.97
N VAL A 322 11.97 -8.75 3.44
CA VAL A 322 10.57 -8.33 3.36
C VAL A 322 10.30 -7.13 4.27
N GLU A 323 10.83 -7.15 5.49
CA GLU A 323 10.59 -6.11 6.50
C GLU A 323 11.35 -4.81 6.19
N TYR A 324 12.60 -4.89 5.75
CA TYR A 324 13.50 -3.72 5.60
C TYR A 324 13.88 -3.40 4.15
N GLY A 325 13.47 -4.23 3.18
CA GLY A 325 13.91 -4.14 1.78
C GLY A 325 15.38 -4.52 1.57
N MET A 326 15.85 -4.53 0.32
CA MET A 326 17.26 -4.87 0.00
C MET A 326 18.17 -3.64 -0.18
N ARG A 327 17.64 -2.48 -0.60
CA ARG A 327 18.45 -1.30 -0.94
C ARG A 327 18.98 -0.54 0.29
N LYS A 328 18.20 -0.56 1.37
CA LYS A 328 18.57 -0.06 2.71
C LYS A 328 18.38 -1.18 3.75
N GLY A 329 18.55 -2.42 3.32
CA GLY A 329 18.28 -3.61 4.13
C GLY A 329 19.41 -3.96 5.08
N VAL A 330 19.33 -5.17 5.64
CA VAL A 330 20.34 -5.71 6.56
C VAL A 330 21.68 -5.94 5.84
N LEU A 331 21.66 -6.44 4.61
CA LEU A 331 22.86 -6.83 3.85
C LEU A 331 22.86 -6.27 2.44
N THR A 332 24.05 -5.92 1.94
CA THR A 332 24.27 -5.67 0.50
C THR A 332 24.35 -6.98 -0.28
N HIS A 333 24.15 -6.95 -1.61
CA HIS A 333 24.40 -8.13 -2.46
C HIS A 333 25.85 -8.61 -2.40
N ALA A 334 26.81 -7.70 -2.31
CA ALA A 334 28.23 -8.07 -2.17
C ALA A 334 28.50 -8.83 -0.85
N ALA A 335 27.84 -8.43 0.23
CA ALA A 335 27.91 -9.10 1.52
C ALA A 335 27.27 -10.49 1.47
N LEU A 336 26.09 -10.61 0.85
CA LEU A 336 25.39 -11.90 0.69
C LEU A 336 26.14 -12.88 -0.23
N GLY A 337 26.80 -12.36 -1.27
CA GLY A 337 27.60 -13.15 -2.22
C GLY A 337 29.00 -13.51 -1.73
N CYS A 338 29.42 -13.09 -0.54
CA CYS A 338 30.80 -13.31 -0.12
C CYS A 338 31.10 -14.77 0.25
N LEU A 339 32.38 -15.16 0.23
CA LEU A 339 32.82 -16.50 0.63
C LEU A 339 32.58 -16.77 2.12
N HIS A 340 32.49 -15.73 2.95
CA HIS A 340 32.28 -15.83 4.40
C HIS A 340 30.85 -16.26 4.77
N MET A 341 29.98 -16.41 3.78
CA MET A 341 28.62 -16.95 3.89
C MET A 341 28.52 -18.40 3.39
N ARG A 342 29.66 -19.07 3.13
CA ARG A 342 29.70 -20.45 2.60
C ARG A 342 30.22 -21.43 3.66
N PRO A 343 29.48 -22.52 3.95
CA PRO A 343 29.98 -23.58 4.79
C PRO A 343 31.28 -24.18 4.21
N GLY A 344 32.24 -24.48 5.08
CA GLY A 344 33.55 -25.04 4.72
C GLY A 344 34.58 -24.03 4.23
N HIS A 345 34.21 -22.77 4.00
CA HIS A 345 35.20 -21.73 3.72
C HIS A 345 35.92 -21.33 5.02
N SER A 346 37.23 -21.15 4.96
CA SER A 346 38.04 -20.68 6.09
C SER A 346 38.58 -19.29 5.80
N PRO A 347 38.57 -18.37 6.78
CA PRO A 347 39.23 -17.07 6.64
C PRO A 347 40.74 -17.25 6.50
N GLU A 348 41.39 -16.28 5.85
CA GLU A 348 42.85 -16.20 5.83
C GLU A 348 43.34 -15.85 7.24
N LEU A 349 44.15 -16.75 7.81
CA LEU A 349 44.74 -16.64 9.14
C LEU A 349 46.24 -17.00 9.07
N PRO A 350 47.08 -16.40 9.93
CA PRO A 350 48.53 -16.58 9.87
C PRO A 350 48.99 -18.01 10.20
N LEU A 351 48.22 -18.77 10.98
CA LEU A 351 48.56 -20.13 11.41
C LEU A 351 47.70 -21.19 10.72
N ALA A 352 48.34 -22.16 10.06
CA ALA A 352 47.68 -23.22 9.32
C ALA A 352 46.73 -24.08 10.18
N GLN A 353 47.07 -24.30 11.45
CA GLN A 353 46.26 -25.08 12.39
C GLN A 353 44.91 -24.42 12.71
N TRP A 354 44.85 -23.09 12.67
CA TRP A 354 43.62 -22.33 12.91
C TRP A 354 42.74 -22.23 11.66
N LYS A 355 43.30 -22.42 10.47
CA LYS A 355 42.56 -22.41 9.22
C LYS A 355 41.45 -23.47 9.19
N ASP A 356 41.75 -24.69 9.62
CA ASP A 356 40.76 -25.78 9.65
C ASP A 356 39.75 -25.60 10.78
N ARG A 357 40.19 -25.11 11.96
CA ARG A 357 39.29 -24.82 13.09
C ARG A 357 38.29 -23.70 12.76
N MET A 358 38.71 -22.69 12.01
CA MET A 358 37.91 -21.52 11.64
C MET A 358 37.11 -21.70 10.34
N ALA A 359 37.04 -22.91 9.79
CA ALA A 359 36.12 -23.20 8.69
C ALA A 359 34.67 -22.95 9.14
N TYR A 360 33.92 -22.17 8.35
CA TYR A 360 32.55 -21.81 8.68
C TYR A 360 31.63 -23.04 8.65
N THR A 361 30.87 -23.23 9.72
CA THR A 361 29.83 -24.27 9.83
C THR A 361 28.47 -23.71 9.40
N GLN A 362 27.52 -24.59 9.12
CA GLN A 362 26.13 -24.16 8.87
C GLN A 362 25.54 -23.38 10.07
N SER A 363 25.87 -23.79 11.29
CA SER A 363 25.43 -23.13 12.52
C SER A 363 26.06 -21.74 12.70
N SER A 364 27.36 -21.58 12.40
CA SER A 364 28.03 -20.28 12.51
C SER A 364 27.46 -19.26 11.52
N ILE A 365 27.09 -19.70 10.32
CA ILE A 365 26.46 -18.85 9.30
C ILE A 365 25.04 -18.45 9.72
N LEU A 366 24.26 -19.38 10.27
CA LEU A 366 22.94 -19.08 10.82
C LEU A 366 23.05 -18.03 11.93
N LEU A 367 23.96 -18.25 12.88
CA LEU A 367 24.20 -17.35 13.99
C LEU A 367 24.64 -15.95 13.50
N SER A 368 25.50 -15.90 12.48
CA SER A 368 25.92 -14.65 11.83
C SER A 368 24.71 -13.89 11.25
N CYS A 369 23.82 -14.58 10.55
CA CYS A 369 22.61 -13.98 9.98
C CYS A 369 21.67 -13.43 11.07
N GLN A 370 21.44 -14.22 12.12
CA GLN A 370 20.58 -13.83 13.25
C GLN A 370 21.12 -12.57 13.94
N ARG A 371 22.43 -12.52 14.18
CA ARG A 371 23.06 -11.40 14.84
C ARG A 371 23.09 -10.14 13.98
N LEU A 372 23.40 -10.25 12.68
CA LEU A 372 23.31 -9.12 11.74
C LEU A 372 21.91 -8.51 11.67
N VAL A 373 20.86 -9.35 11.70
CA VAL A 373 19.47 -8.88 11.70
C VAL A 373 19.12 -8.22 13.03
N ALA A 374 19.52 -8.81 14.17
CA ALA A 374 19.26 -8.26 15.50
C ALA A 374 19.96 -6.91 15.72
N GLU A 375 21.23 -6.78 15.34
CA GLU A 375 21.97 -5.50 15.43
C GLU A 375 21.33 -4.42 14.54
N PHE A 376 20.89 -4.81 13.33
CA PHE A 376 20.23 -3.89 12.41
C PHE A 376 18.85 -3.44 12.92
N SER A 377 18.05 -4.34 13.49
CA SER A 377 16.71 -4.02 14.00
C SER A 377 16.76 -3.17 15.26
N ALA A 378 17.70 -3.45 16.17
CA ALA A 378 17.93 -2.67 17.39
C ALA A 378 18.45 -1.25 17.10
N THR A 379 19.11 -1.04 15.95
CA THR A 379 19.55 0.29 15.54
C THR A 379 18.36 1.16 15.14
N ILE A 380 18.31 2.40 15.65
CA ILE A 380 17.26 3.39 15.32
C ILE A 380 17.20 3.61 13.79
N PRO A 381 16.02 3.69 13.15
CA PRO A 381 15.90 3.73 11.69
C PRO A 381 16.79 4.74 10.96
N ALA A 382 17.02 5.92 11.55
CA ALA A 382 17.87 6.97 10.97
C ALA A 382 19.37 6.61 10.96
N MET A 383 19.81 5.71 11.83
CA MET A 383 21.20 5.28 11.98
C MET A 383 21.48 3.92 11.35
N ARG A 384 20.46 3.21 10.87
CA ARG A 384 20.61 1.90 10.22
C ARG A 384 21.52 2.02 8.99
N LYS A 385 22.62 1.27 9.01
CA LYS A 385 23.53 1.11 7.87
C LYS A 385 23.45 -0.32 7.38
N THR A 386 23.32 -0.49 6.07
CA THR A 386 23.34 -1.82 5.45
C THR A 386 24.73 -2.42 5.59
N ASN A 387 24.81 -3.66 6.10
CA ASN A 387 26.07 -4.35 6.29
C ASN A 387 26.70 -4.70 4.94
N GLY A 388 27.95 -4.25 4.77
CA GLY A 388 28.78 -4.52 3.61
C GLY A 388 29.57 -5.82 3.76
N LEU A 389 30.51 -6.01 2.84
CA LEU A 389 31.38 -7.18 2.81
C LEU A 389 32.22 -7.30 4.09
N GLN A 390 32.75 -6.17 4.60
CA GLN A 390 33.64 -6.15 5.74
C GLN A 390 32.90 -6.51 7.04
N GLU A 391 31.68 -6.00 7.21
CA GLU A 391 30.86 -6.27 8.39
C GLU A 391 30.45 -7.75 8.45
N VAL A 392 30.06 -8.33 7.31
CA VAL A 392 29.74 -9.78 7.25
C VAL A 392 30.99 -10.63 7.48
N GLN A 393 32.13 -10.25 6.90
CA GLN A 393 33.39 -10.95 7.17
C GLN A 393 33.75 -10.92 8.66
N ARG A 394 33.62 -9.76 9.32
CA ARG A 394 33.84 -9.63 10.77
C ARG A 394 32.88 -10.53 11.55
N MET A 395 31.59 -10.47 11.23
CA MET A 395 30.56 -11.22 11.95
C MET A 395 30.73 -12.74 11.78
N SER A 396 30.99 -13.23 10.56
CA SER A 396 31.21 -14.66 10.33
C SER A 396 32.40 -15.19 11.14
N LYS A 397 33.51 -14.41 11.21
CA LYS A 397 34.66 -14.77 12.04
C LYS A 397 34.31 -14.83 13.52
N LEU A 398 33.60 -13.83 14.04
CA LEU A 398 33.15 -13.77 15.44
C LEU A 398 32.26 -14.95 15.81
N CYS A 399 31.22 -15.22 15.01
CA CYS A 399 30.31 -16.32 15.25
C CYS A 399 31.01 -17.67 15.21
N ARG A 400 32.02 -17.85 14.35
CA ARG A 400 32.81 -19.09 14.34
C ARG A 400 33.74 -19.21 15.55
N ALA A 401 34.43 -18.13 15.93
CA ALA A 401 35.26 -18.12 17.13
C ALA A 401 34.43 -18.42 18.38
N TRP A 402 33.20 -17.87 18.47
CA TRP A 402 32.25 -18.16 19.54
C TRP A 402 31.92 -19.66 19.63
N GLU A 403 31.64 -20.34 18.51
CA GLU A 403 31.38 -21.77 18.53
C GLU A 403 32.56 -22.58 19.06
N ILE A 404 33.79 -22.16 18.78
CA ILE A 404 35.00 -22.82 19.29
C ILE A 404 35.11 -22.60 20.79
N VAL A 405 34.96 -21.34 21.25
CA VAL A 405 35.02 -21.00 22.68
C VAL A 405 33.94 -21.76 23.46
N ILE A 406 32.71 -21.82 22.96
CA ILE A 406 31.62 -22.49 23.69
C ILE A 406 31.79 -24.01 23.72
N ALA A 407 32.43 -24.60 22.70
CA ALA A 407 32.80 -26.01 22.70
C ALA A 407 33.88 -26.31 23.76
N GLU A 408 34.87 -25.42 23.91
CA GLU A 408 35.89 -25.53 24.97
C GLU A 408 35.27 -25.40 26.36
N VAL A 409 34.36 -24.43 26.57
CA VAL A 409 33.63 -24.29 27.84
C VAL A 409 32.84 -25.57 28.16
N ARG A 410 32.15 -26.15 27.16
CA ARG A 410 31.41 -27.41 27.33
C ARG A 410 32.31 -28.58 27.74
N SER A 411 33.59 -28.58 27.34
CA SER A 411 34.55 -29.62 27.72
C SER A 411 35.05 -29.51 29.17
N LYS A 412 34.88 -28.34 29.80
CA LYS A 412 35.38 -28.04 31.16
C LYS A 412 34.31 -28.12 32.24
N LEU A 413 33.04 -28.14 31.85
CA LEU A 413 31.89 -28.17 32.75
C LEU A 413 31.11 -29.48 32.62
N ALA A 414 30.42 -29.89 33.69
CA ALA A 414 29.47 -30.99 33.62
C ALA A 414 28.25 -30.61 32.74
N SER A 415 27.58 -31.62 32.17
CA SER A 415 26.52 -31.39 31.17
C SER A 415 25.34 -30.57 31.70
N ASP A 416 25.02 -30.71 32.99
CA ASP A 416 23.96 -29.99 33.68
C ASP A 416 24.33 -28.52 33.95
N GLN A 417 25.58 -28.27 34.33
CA GLN A 417 26.11 -26.93 34.57
C GLN A 417 26.23 -26.12 33.28
N PHE A 418 26.77 -26.74 32.23
CA PHE A 418 26.82 -26.11 30.91
C PHE A 418 25.42 -25.75 30.42
N SER A 419 24.44 -26.63 30.59
CA SER A 419 23.06 -26.38 30.15
C SER A 419 22.42 -25.18 30.89
N LYS A 420 22.73 -24.99 32.18
CA LYS A 420 22.25 -23.82 32.95
C LYS A 420 22.89 -22.50 32.50
N ALA A 421 24.17 -22.52 32.15
CA ALA A 421 24.91 -21.30 31.78
C ALA A 421 24.80 -20.94 30.29
N LYS A 422 24.49 -21.92 29.43
CA LYS A 422 24.50 -21.78 27.97
C LYS A 422 23.64 -20.61 27.48
N ASP A 423 22.41 -20.46 27.98
CA ASP A 423 21.49 -19.44 27.48
C ASP A 423 21.94 -18.03 27.87
N THR A 424 22.48 -17.85 29.07
CA THR A 424 23.07 -16.58 29.53
C THR A 424 24.31 -16.22 28.71
N LEU A 425 25.20 -17.18 28.46
CA LEU A 425 26.38 -16.98 27.63
C LEU A 425 25.99 -16.65 26.18
N GLN A 426 25.01 -17.36 25.64
CA GLN A 426 24.49 -17.11 24.29
C GLN A 426 23.87 -15.72 24.16
N GLN A 427 23.10 -15.28 25.17
CA GLN A 427 22.52 -13.93 25.19
C GLN A 427 23.62 -12.86 25.26
N GLY A 428 24.62 -13.03 26.12
CA GLY A 428 25.76 -12.11 26.20
C GLY A 428 26.54 -12.02 24.87
N PHE A 429 26.61 -13.12 24.10
CA PHE A 429 27.19 -13.10 22.75
C PHE A 429 26.32 -12.34 21.75
N MET A 430 25.01 -12.49 21.81
CA MET A 430 24.08 -11.73 20.97
C MET A 430 24.14 -10.23 21.26
N ASP A 431 24.42 -9.84 22.51
CA ASP A 431 24.55 -8.44 22.95
C ASP A 431 25.95 -7.86 22.66
N GLY A 432 26.87 -8.65 22.10
CA GLY A 432 28.22 -8.21 21.71
C GLY A 432 29.25 -8.17 22.84
N CYS A 433 28.95 -8.70 24.03
CA CYS A 433 29.81 -8.64 25.23
C CYS A 433 31.16 -9.37 25.08
N PHE A 434 31.30 -10.23 24.06
CA PHE A 434 32.50 -11.06 23.84
C PHE A 434 33.31 -10.62 22.61
N ASP A 435 32.87 -9.62 21.85
CA ASP A 435 33.46 -9.28 20.54
C ASP A 435 34.95 -8.99 20.59
N ASP A 436 35.39 -8.16 21.54
CA ASP A 436 36.79 -7.76 21.65
C ASP A 436 37.71 -8.96 21.95
N TYR A 437 37.29 -9.82 22.88
CA TYR A 437 38.04 -11.03 23.23
C TYR A 437 38.07 -12.05 22.08
N LEU A 438 36.95 -12.22 21.37
CA LEU A 438 36.89 -13.12 20.23
C LEU A 438 37.77 -12.60 19.08
N LEU A 439 37.78 -11.29 18.83
CA LEU A 439 38.70 -10.69 17.86
C LEU A 439 40.15 -10.91 18.24
N GLN A 440 40.50 -10.71 19.51
CA GLN A 440 41.85 -10.97 20.02
C GLN A 440 42.26 -12.44 19.81
N ILE A 441 41.38 -13.40 20.12
CA ILE A 441 41.63 -14.83 19.89
C ILE A 441 41.84 -15.12 18.39
N ILE A 442 41.06 -14.49 17.51
CA ILE A 442 41.19 -14.65 16.06
C ILE A 442 42.53 -14.09 15.56
N GLU A 443 43.00 -12.97 16.11
CA GLU A 443 44.25 -12.33 15.71
C GLU A 443 45.49 -13.05 16.25
N GLU A 444 45.47 -13.44 17.52
CA GLU A 444 46.59 -14.10 18.19
C GLU A 444 46.71 -15.59 17.81
N CYS A 445 45.60 -16.23 17.42
CA CYS A 445 45.52 -17.65 17.06
C CYS A 445 46.25 -18.56 18.09
N PRO A 446 45.91 -18.50 19.39
CA PRO A 446 46.67 -19.21 20.43
C PRO A 446 46.58 -20.74 20.25
N ALA A 447 47.62 -21.47 20.68
CA ALA A 447 47.62 -22.93 20.60
C ALA A 447 46.50 -23.56 21.47
N MET A 448 46.19 -22.95 22.62
CA MET A 448 45.07 -23.29 23.49
C MET A 448 44.32 -22.02 23.87
N ILE A 449 42.99 -22.05 23.83
CA ILE A 449 42.16 -20.90 24.21
C ILE A 449 42.14 -20.82 25.74
N ASN A 450 42.62 -19.71 26.29
CA ASN A 450 42.58 -19.47 27.73
C ASN A 450 41.21 -18.91 28.14
N LEU A 451 40.32 -19.80 28.61
CA LEU A 451 38.96 -19.42 29.01
C LEU A 451 38.93 -18.45 30.21
N HIS A 452 40.00 -18.37 31.02
CA HIS A 452 40.08 -17.45 32.16
C HIS A 452 40.37 -16.00 31.76
N GLU A 453 40.76 -15.74 30.51
CA GLU A 453 40.94 -14.37 30.00
C GLU A 453 39.62 -13.71 29.60
N ILE A 454 38.54 -14.51 29.47
CA ILE A 454 37.19 -14.01 29.20
C ILE A 454 36.45 -13.86 30.53
N PRO A 455 36.21 -12.62 31.04
CA PRO A 455 35.78 -12.40 32.42
C PRO A 455 34.50 -13.15 32.82
N GLN A 456 33.51 -13.20 31.92
CA GLN A 456 32.23 -13.86 32.17
C GLN A 456 32.37 -15.39 32.22
N ILE A 457 33.31 -15.95 31.45
CA ILE A 457 33.59 -17.40 31.48
C ILE A 457 34.46 -17.75 32.69
N LYS A 458 35.42 -16.88 33.05
CA LYS A 458 36.21 -17.02 34.27
C LYS A 458 35.33 -17.11 35.50
N ALA A 459 34.39 -16.18 35.67
CA ALA A 459 33.46 -16.19 36.81
C ALA A 459 32.66 -17.50 36.91
N LEU A 460 32.25 -18.06 35.77
CA LEU A 460 31.55 -19.35 35.70
C LEU A 460 32.44 -20.53 36.11
N LEU A 461 33.71 -20.54 35.68
CA LEU A 461 34.67 -21.59 36.02
C LEU A 461 35.11 -21.50 37.49
N ASP A 462 35.26 -20.29 38.03
CA ASP A 462 35.63 -20.05 39.43
C ASP A 462 34.48 -20.49 40.36
N GLN A 463 33.23 -20.15 40.02
CA GLN A 463 32.04 -20.61 40.76
C GLN A 463 31.94 -22.15 40.82
N HIS A 464 32.35 -22.83 39.75
CA HIS A 464 32.36 -24.29 39.71
C HIS A 464 33.44 -24.92 40.60
N ALA A 465 34.61 -24.28 40.73
CA ALA A 465 35.68 -24.73 41.61
C ALA A 465 35.25 -24.67 43.09
N ASP A 466 34.53 -23.61 43.46
CA ASP A 466 33.99 -23.41 44.82
C ASP A 466 32.89 -24.42 45.18
N ASP A 467 32.08 -24.85 44.20
CA ASP A 467 31.01 -25.84 44.38
C ASP A 467 31.57 -27.28 44.59
N ILE A 468 32.77 -27.58 44.07
CA ILE A 468 33.47 -28.87 44.29
C ILE A 468 34.04 -28.94 45.72
N GLU A 469 34.47 -27.81 46.29
CA GLU A 469 35.04 -27.72 47.64
C GLU A 469 33.97 -27.84 48.73
N LYS A 470 32.76 -27.32 48.49
CA LYS A 470 31.61 -27.44 49.40
C LYS A 470 31.05 -28.87 49.52
N ALA A 471 31.17 -29.69 48.49
CA ALA A 471 30.67 -31.07 48.47
C ALA A 471 31.43 -32.04 49.41
N ALA A 472 32.62 -31.67 49.91
CA ALA A 472 33.43 -32.50 50.83
C ALA A 472 33.03 -32.36 52.32
N ILE A 473 32.33 -31.27 52.69
CA ILE A 473 32.03 -30.91 54.09
C ILE A 473 30.64 -31.46 54.53
N GLU A 474 29.76 -31.82 53.60
CA GLU A 474 28.38 -32.25 53.89
C GLU A 474 28.23 -33.68 54.44
N LYS A 475 29.32 -34.45 54.58
CA LYS A 475 29.26 -35.83 55.13
C LYS A 475 29.02 -35.88 56.65
N SER A 476 29.04 -34.72 57.34
CA SER A 476 28.83 -34.59 58.79
C SER A 476 27.39 -34.23 59.19
N ARG A 477 26.47 -33.98 58.24
CA ARG A 477 25.13 -33.41 58.51
C ARG A 477 23.96 -34.38 58.44
N ALA A 478 24.23 -35.67 58.24
CA ALA A 478 23.23 -36.68 57.89
C ALA A 478 22.20 -37.03 58.98
N LEU A 479 22.36 -36.59 60.24
CA LEU A 479 21.41 -36.91 61.32
C LEU A 479 20.38 -35.79 61.62
N GLN A 480 20.59 -34.58 61.11
CA GLN A 480 19.66 -33.44 61.30
C GLN A 480 18.64 -33.31 60.15
N ILE A 481 18.94 -33.95 59.00
CA ILE A 481 18.20 -33.93 57.74
C ILE A 481 16.85 -34.67 57.82
N GLN A 482 16.69 -35.69 58.68
CA GLN A 482 15.48 -36.53 58.65
C GLN A 482 14.20 -35.85 59.21
N VAL A 483 14.33 -34.91 60.15
CA VAL A 483 13.16 -34.19 60.72
C VAL A 483 12.77 -32.98 59.86
N GLU A 484 13.76 -32.35 59.25
CA GLU A 484 13.57 -31.21 58.36
C GLU A 484 13.03 -31.65 56.98
N ALA A 485 13.38 -32.85 56.50
CA ALA A 485 12.84 -33.47 55.28
C ALA A 485 11.31 -33.59 55.27
N ALA A 486 10.72 -33.99 56.40
CA ALA A 486 9.27 -34.19 56.50
C ALA A 486 8.51 -32.85 56.49
N THR A 487 9.09 -31.80 57.08
CA THR A 487 8.48 -30.46 57.12
C THR A 487 8.59 -29.76 55.76
N PHE A 488 9.72 -29.94 55.08
CA PHE A 488 9.94 -29.44 53.72
C PHE A 488 8.97 -30.08 52.70
N ALA A 489 8.84 -31.41 52.71
CA ALA A 489 7.99 -32.14 51.76
C ALA A 489 6.51 -31.72 51.82
N LYS A 490 6.01 -31.36 53.01
CA LYS A 490 4.63 -30.88 53.17
C LYS A 490 4.44 -29.47 52.62
N MET A 491 5.34 -28.53 52.93
CA MET A 491 5.25 -27.16 52.44
C MET A 491 5.48 -27.07 50.92
N GLU A 492 6.31 -27.95 50.36
CA GLU A 492 6.50 -28.10 48.92
C GLU A 492 5.19 -28.56 48.23
N ALA A 493 4.51 -29.57 48.79
CA ALA A 493 3.25 -30.05 48.24
C ALA A 493 2.13 -29.00 48.29
N ASP A 494 2.02 -28.26 49.40
CA ASP A 494 1.00 -27.22 49.58
C ASP A 494 1.25 -26.02 48.62
N LEU A 495 2.52 -25.63 48.40
CA LEU A 495 2.86 -24.54 47.48
C LEU A 495 2.69 -24.94 46.00
N ALA A 496 2.99 -26.19 45.65
CA ALA A 496 2.73 -26.73 44.32
C ALA A 496 1.22 -26.79 44.00
N ALA A 497 0.39 -27.11 45.00
CA ALA A 497 -1.06 -27.08 44.87
C ALA A 497 -1.58 -25.65 44.65
N ASP A 498 -1.08 -24.67 45.41
CA ASP A 498 -1.41 -23.26 45.23
C ASP A 498 -0.96 -22.73 43.85
N GLN A 499 0.24 -23.08 43.40
CA GLN A 499 0.74 -22.74 42.07
C GLN A 499 -0.18 -23.29 40.97
N THR A 500 -0.61 -24.54 41.10
CA THR A 500 -1.53 -25.17 40.14
C THR A 500 -2.88 -24.45 40.10
N ARG A 501 -3.45 -24.13 41.28
CA ARG A 501 -4.72 -23.39 41.39
C ARG A 501 -4.61 -21.98 40.79
N LEU A 502 -3.51 -21.28 41.04
CA LEU A 502 -3.26 -19.94 40.51
C LEU A 502 -3.05 -19.94 38.99
N VAL A 503 -2.32 -20.92 38.45
CA VAL A 503 -2.15 -21.08 36.99
C VAL A 503 -3.49 -21.42 36.32
N GLN A 504 -4.32 -22.26 36.95
CA GLN A 504 -5.65 -22.58 36.45
C GLN A 504 -6.57 -21.36 36.47
N TRP A 505 -6.64 -20.65 37.60
CA TRP A 505 -7.39 -19.40 37.71
C TRP A 505 -6.93 -18.35 36.69
N ALA A 506 -5.62 -18.18 36.49
CA ALA A 506 -5.09 -17.25 35.48
C ALA A 506 -5.44 -17.67 34.04
N LYS A 507 -5.49 -18.98 33.75
CA LYS A 507 -5.96 -19.49 32.44
C LYS A 507 -7.45 -19.21 32.23
N GLU A 508 -8.27 -19.42 33.25
CA GLU A 508 -9.72 -19.14 33.21
C GLU A 508 -9.97 -17.63 33.04
N GLU A 509 -9.27 -16.80 33.80
CA GLU A 509 -9.36 -15.34 33.73
C GLU A 509 -8.84 -14.79 32.39
N HIS A 510 -7.75 -15.34 31.85
CA HIS A 510 -7.23 -14.99 30.52
C HIS A 510 -8.17 -15.41 29.39
N SER A 511 -8.73 -16.61 29.45
CA SER A 511 -9.75 -17.08 28.49
C SER A 511 -10.98 -16.18 28.50
N ARG A 512 -11.40 -15.72 29.68
CA ARG A 512 -12.49 -14.76 29.86
C ARG A 512 -12.13 -13.38 29.33
N ASN A 513 -10.94 -12.85 29.61
CA ASN A 513 -10.47 -11.57 29.10
C ASN A 513 -10.29 -11.58 27.57
N ALA A 514 -9.80 -12.68 27.02
CA ALA A 514 -9.72 -12.89 25.56
C ALA A 514 -11.12 -12.96 24.93
N SER A 515 -12.08 -13.61 25.60
CA SER A 515 -13.49 -13.62 25.19
C SER A 515 -14.11 -12.23 25.29
N ALA A 516 -13.80 -11.45 26.33
CA ALA A 516 -14.25 -10.07 26.49
C ALA A 516 -13.66 -9.14 25.41
N ALA A 517 -12.38 -9.30 25.06
CA ALA A 517 -11.75 -8.55 23.96
C ALA A 517 -12.39 -8.90 22.60
N ALA A 518 -12.71 -10.18 22.36
CA ALA A 518 -13.44 -10.59 21.17
C ALA A 518 -14.90 -10.05 21.16
N ILE A 519 -15.55 -9.96 22.32
CA ILE A 519 -16.87 -9.33 22.47
C ILE A 519 -16.78 -7.82 22.21
N ALA A 520 -15.76 -7.13 22.71
CA ALA A 520 -15.52 -5.71 22.51
C ALA A 520 -15.27 -5.39 21.03
N LEU A 521 -14.41 -6.17 20.35
CA LEU A 521 -14.18 -6.04 18.89
C LEU A 521 -15.46 -6.30 18.08
N ASN A 522 -16.25 -7.31 18.47
CA ASN A 522 -17.54 -7.58 17.84
C ASN A 522 -18.56 -6.46 18.12
N ALA A 523 -18.52 -5.85 19.29
CA ALA A 523 -19.35 -4.71 19.64
C ALA A 523 -18.94 -3.49 18.80
N GLU A 524 -17.67 -3.14 18.76
CA GLU A 524 -17.12 -2.06 17.94
C GLU A 524 -17.49 -2.24 16.45
N ARG A 525 -17.34 -3.45 15.92
CA ARG A 525 -17.77 -3.79 14.56
C ARG A 525 -19.28 -3.59 14.36
N ARG A 526 -20.12 -4.02 15.30
CA ARG A 526 -21.59 -3.80 15.22
C ARG A 526 -21.94 -2.32 15.31
N ARG A 527 -21.23 -1.53 16.12
CA ARG A 527 -21.40 -0.07 16.22
C ARG A 527 -21.02 0.61 14.92
N TYR A 528 -19.89 0.23 14.34
CA TYR A 528 -19.44 0.74 13.04
C TYR A 528 -20.44 0.43 11.92
N VAL A 529 -20.99 -0.80 11.87
CA VAL A 529 -22.02 -1.19 10.90
C VAL A 529 -23.30 -0.36 11.07
N LYS A 530 -23.77 -0.15 12.30
CA LYS A 530 -24.93 0.74 12.56
C LYS A 530 -24.65 2.19 12.17
N GLY A 531 -23.42 2.67 12.39
CA GLY A 531 -22.98 3.98 11.91
C GLY A 531 -23.10 4.12 10.41
N LEU A 532 -22.62 3.11 9.67
CA LEU A 532 -22.75 3.06 8.22
C LEU A 532 -24.21 3.09 7.75
N GLU A 533 -25.10 2.33 8.41
CA GLU A 533 -26.54 2.34 8.10
C GLU A 533 -27.15 3.74 8.31
N GLN A 534 -26.78 4.43 9.39
CA GLN A 534 -27.26 5.79 9.66
C GLN A 534 -26.73 6.82 8.65
N VAL A 535 -25.44 6.75 8.32
CA VAL A 535 -24.83 7.58 7.28
C VAL A 535 -25.48 7.31 5.91
N ALA A 536 -25.79 6.05 5.60
CA ALA A 536 -26.49 5.69 4.37
C ALA A 536 -27.92 6.26 4.33
N ASN A 537 -28.65 6.19 5.45
CA ASN A 537 -29.98 6.79 5.55
C ASN A 537 -29.93 8.31 5.40
N PHE A 538 -28.98 8.97 6.07
CA PHE A 538 -28.80 10.42 5.94
C PHE A 538 -28.47 10.83 4.49
N THR A 539 -27.56 10.10 3.82
CA THR A 539 -27.22 10.40 2.43
C THR A 539 -28.39 10.16 1.48
N ASP A 540 -29.19 9.09 1.63
CA ASP A 540 -30.35 8.88 0.75
C ASP A 540 -31.44 9.94 0.93
N VAL A 541 -31.60 10.49 2.14
CA VAL A 541 -32.59 11.55 2.42
C VAL A 541 -32.09 12.94 2.05
N TRP A 542 -30.88 13.33 2.46
CA TRP A 542 -30.41 14.73 2.39
C TRP A 542 -29.35 15.01 1.32
N LEU A 543 -28.51 14.02 0.97
CA LEU A 543 -27.35 14.20 0.09
C LEU A 543 -27.28 13.08 -0.98
N ARG A 544 -28.35 12.92 -1.74
CA ARG A 544 -28.56 11.74 -2.59
C ARG A 544 -27.77 11.85 -3.90
N VAL A 545 -27.19 10.74 -4.34
CA VAL A 545 -26.55 10.63 -5.66
C VAL A 545 -27.20 9.48 -6.43
N ARG A 546 -27.62 9.74 -7.67
CA ARG A 546 -28.30 8.76 -8.52
C ARG A 546 -27.61 8.62 -9.87
N THR A 547 -27.42 7.38 -10.29
CA THR A 547 -26.95 7.06 -11.65
C THR A 547 -28.17 6.75 -12.51
N CYS A 548 -28.47 7.62 -13.48
CA CYS A 548 -29.65 7.48 -14.34
C CYS A 548 -29.50 8.22 -15.68
N PRO A 549 -30.22 7.79 -16.73
CA PRO A 549 -30.24 8.50 -18.02
C PRO A 549 -30.84 9.92 -17.91
N VAL A 550 -30.46 10.81 -18.82
CA VAL A 550 -30.95 12.20 -18.88
C VAL A 550 -32.49 12.26 -18.96
N ALA A 551 -33.09 11.33 -19.70
CA ALA A 551 -34.53 11.24 -19.87
C ALA A 551 -35.32 10.99 -18.57
N SER A 552 -34.70 10.44 -17.51
CA SER A 552 -35.39 10.12 -16.25
C SER A 552 -35.19 11.15 -15.14
N TRP A 553 -34.43 12.21 -15.38
CA TRP A 553 -34.09 13.22 -14.34
C TRP A 553 -35.32 13.82 -13.66
N GLU A 554 -36.35 14.18 -14.43
CA GLU A 554 -37.59 14.78 -13.90
C GLU A 554 -38.27 13.85 -12.88
N MET A 555 -38.31 12.55 -13.17
CA MET A 555 -38.92 11.54 -12.28
C MET A 555 -38.09 11.35 -11.01
N GLU A 556 -36.76 11.26 -11.14
CA GLU A 556 -35.85 11.08 -10.01
C GLU A 556 -35.86 12.28 -9.05
N ILE A 557 -35.92 13.50 -9.60
CA ILE A 557 -36.06 14.73 -8.80
C ILE A 557 -37.42 14.75 -8.08
N ALA A 558 -38.50 14.36 -8.77
CA ALA A 558 -39.83 14.29 -8.16
C ALA A 558 -39.88 13.25 -7.03
N GLU A 559 -39.32 12.05 -7.23
CA GLU A 559 -39.22 11.02 -6.20
C GLU A 559 -38.41 11.52 -5.00
N TYR A 560 -37.25 12.13 -5.26
CA TYR A 560 -36.39 12.66 -4.22
C TYR A 560 -37.10 13.73 -3.37
N ARG A 561 -37.76 14.69 -4.01
CA ARG A 561 -38.51 15.74 -3.29
C ARG A 561 -39.71 15.19 -2.54
N LYS A 562 -40.36 14.14 -3.06
CA LYS A 562 -41.44 13.46 -2.35
C LYS A 562 -40.92 12.85 -1.05
N LYS A 563 -39.84 12.05 -1.11
CA LYS A 563 -39.19 11.45 0.07
C LYS A 563 -38.72 12.51 1.06
N LEU A 564 -38.06 13.57 0.58
CA LEU A 564 -37.62 14.67 1.44
C LEU A 564 -38.80 15.35 2.14
N GLY A 565 -39.94 15.48 1.47
CA GLY A 565 -41.19 16.01 2.04
C GLY A 565 -41.81 15.12 3.13
N GLU A 566 -41.47 13.83 3.19
CA GLU A 566 -41.87 12.93 4.29
C GLU A 566 -41.05 13.19 5.56
N HIS A 567 -39.82 13.70 5.43
CA HIS A 567 -38.94 14.04 6.55
C HIS A 567 -39.00 15.50 6.96
N VAL A 568 -39.40 16.39 6.05
CA VAL A 568 -39.38 17.84 6.24
C VAL A 568 -40.78 18.41 6.03
N THR A 569 -41.45 18.73 7.14
CA THR A 569 -42.78 19.34 7.16
C THR A 569 -42.71 20.82 6.78
N MET A 570 -42.68 21.09 5.48
CA MET A 570 -42.60 22.45 4.95
C MET A 570 -43.63 22.72 3.86
N ASP A 571 -44.19 23.93 3.88
CA ASP A 571 -45.08 24.42 2.81
C ASP A 571 -44.36 24.37 1.46
N ALA A 572 -45.06 23.95 0.41
CA ALA A 572 -44.54 23.88 -0.95
C ALA A 572 -44.04 25.24 -1.45
N THR A 573 -44.65 26.34 -1.01
CA THR A 573 -44.24 27.72 -1.34
C THR A 573 -42.86 28.08 -0.78
N LYS A 574 -42.39 27.35 0.25
CA LYS A 574 -41.10 27.56 0.90
C LYS A 574 -40.02 26.57 0.43
N ARG A 575 -40.29 25.83 -0.64
CA ARG A 575 -39.36 24.86 -1.25
C ARG A 575 -38.79 25.43 -2.54
N TYR A 576 -37.51 25.73 -2.51
CA TYR A 576 -36.74 26.30 -3.59
C TYR A 576 -35.87 25.23 -4.25
N MET A 577 -35.60 25.40 -5.54
CA MET A 577 -34.71 24.51 -6.30
C MET A 577 -33.65 25.33 -7.01
N LEU A 578 -32.39 24.93 -6.82
CA LEU A 578 -31.27 25.46 -7.57
C LEU A 578 -30.70 24.35 -8.45
N LEU A 579 -30.90 24.46 -9.76
CA LEU A 579 -30.31 23.57 -10.74
C LEU A 579 -28.86 23.99 -11.00
N ILE A 580 -27.92 23.09 -10.80
CA ILE A 580 -26.52 23.28 -11.16
C ILE A 580 -26.25 22.54 -12.46
N LEU A 581 -25.80 23.29 -13.47
CA LEU A 581 -25.43 22.77 -14.77
C LEU A 581 -23.97 23.12 -15.07
N ASP A 582 -23.06 22.24 -14.65
CA ASP A 582 -21.63 22.44 -14.88
C ASP A 582 -21.22 21.91 -16.26
N MET A 583 -21.03 22.83 -17.21
CA MET A 583 -20.60 22.52 -18.58
C MET A 583 -19.09 22.74 -18.78
N THR A 584 -18.31 22.89 -17.71
CA THR A 584 -16.86 23.16 -17.79
C THR A 584 -16.13 22.20 -18.72
N LEU A 585 -16.48 20.91 -18.67
CA LEU A 585 -16.16 19.97 -19.74
C LEU A 585 -17.32 19.99 -20.76
N PRO A 586 -17.11 20.36 -22.03
CA PRO A 586 -18.21 20.47 -22.99
C PRO A 586 -18.86 19.10 -23.24
N PRO A 587 -20.18 18.93 -23.05
CA PRO A 587 -20.89 17.73 -23.48
C PRO A 587 -20.97 17.64 -25.01
N THR A 588 -21.47 16.52 -25.51
CA THR A 588 -21.82 16.43 -26.93
C THR A 588 -22.98 17.37 -27.28
N LEU A 589 -23.12 17.78 -28.55
CA LEU A 589 -24.19 18.71 -28.95
C LEU A 589 -25.59 18.14 -28.69
N SER A 590 -25.78 16.82 -28.83
CA SER A 590 -27.03 16.14 -28.51
C SER A 590 -27.31 16.11 -27.01
N GLU A 591 -26.27 15.92 -26.19
CA GLU A 591 -26.41 16.00 -24.73
C GLU A 591 -26.79 17.41 -24.29
N ILE A 592 -26.16 18.44 -24.85
CA ILE A 592 -26.51 19.84 -24.58
C ILE A 592 -28.02 20.07 -24.82
N ASP A 593 -28.52 19.62 -25.97
CA ASP A 593 -29.94 19.75 -26.34
C ASP A 593 -30.86 19.06 -25.32
N GLU A 594 -30.53 17.83 -24.94
CA GLU A 594 -31.35 17.04 -24.02
C GLU A 594 -31.32 17.62 -22.61
N MET A 595 -30.13 17.97 -22.10
CA MET A 595 -29.94 18.55 -20.77
C MET A 595 -30.67 19.89 -20.63
N ILE A 596 -30.54 20.77 -21.62
CA ILE A 596 -31.22 22.08 -21.61
C ILE A 596 -32.73 21.89 -21.69
N LYS A 597 -33.23 20.97 -22.52
CA LYS A 597 -34.65 20.66 -22.58
C LYS A 597 -35.20 20.23 -21.21
N ARG A 598 -34.50 19.34 -20.50
CA ARG A 598 -34.91 18.87 -19.17
C ARG A 598 -34.80 19.95 -18.10
N ALA A 599 -33.70 20.71 -18.10
CA ALA A 599 -33.53 21.84 -17.19
C ALA A 599 -34.63 22.91 -17.39
N ALA A 600 -35.01 23.18 -18.64
CA ALA A 600 -36.11 24.10 -18.95
C ALA A 600 -37.45 23.61 -18.40
N CYS A 601 -37.80 22.33 -18.58
CA CYS A 601 -39.01 21.75 -18.00
C CYS A 601 -39.06 21.96 -16.48
N LEU A 602 -37.94 21.73 -15.78
CA LEU A 602 -37.82 21.92 -14.34
C LEU A 602 -37.95 23.40 -13.95
N LEU A 603 -37.29 24.32 -14.67
CA LEU A 603 -37.40 25.76 -14.42
C LEU A 603 -38.82 26.29 -14.64
N HIS A 604 -39.53 25.80 -15.65
CA HIS A 604 -40.91 26.21 -15.94
C HIS A 604 -41.92 25.69 -14.92
N ALA A 605 -41.55 24.68 -14.11
CA ALA A 605 -42.47 24.06 -13.17
C ALA A 605 -42.81 24.95 -11.95
N SER A 606 -41.95 25.92 -11.60
CA SER A 606 -42.17 26.82 -10.46
C SER A 606 -41.30 28.07 -10.54
N GLU A 607 -41.82 29.21 -10.08
CA GLU A 607 -41.06 30.44 -9.86
C GLU A 607 -39.94 30.32 -8.81
N ASN A 608 -40.05 29.31 -7.93
CA ASN A 608 -39.05 29.02 -6.91
C ASN A 608 -37.83 28.27 -7.45
N ASN A 609 -37.80 27.96 -8.75
CA ASN A 609 -36.72 27.24 -9.40
C ASN A 609 -35.81 28.22 -10.17
N VAL A 610 -34.51 28.09 -9.97
CA VAL A 610 -33.49 28.85 -10.68
C VAL A 610 -32.35 27.94 -11.13
N MET A 611 -31.60 28.36 -12.15
CA MET A 611 -30.48 27.60 -12.67
C MET A 611 -29.19 28.41 -12.63
N TRP A 612 -28.15 27.79 -12.11
CA TRP A 612 -26.77 28.24 -12.23
C TRP A 612 -26.03 27.36 -13.23
N MET A 613 -25.58 27.96 -14.32
CA MET A 613 -24.89 27.25 -15.39
C MET A 613 -23.46 27.76 -15.54
N ILE A 614 -22.47 26.87 -15.44
CA ILE A 614 -21.07 27.21 -15.71
C ILE A 614 -20.78 26.89 -17.17
N MET A 615 -20.24 27.85 -17.92
CA MET A 615 -19.99 27.69 -19.35
C MET A 615 -18.76 26.79 -19.61
N PRO A 616 -18.72 26.14 -20.80
CA PRO A 616 -17.54 25.42 -21.26
C PRO A 616 -16.25 26.23 -21.17
N GLN A 617 -15.15 25.56 -20.82
CA GLN A 617 -13.84 26.19 -20.77
C GLN A 617 -12.88 25.54 -21.77
N LEU A 618 -12.07 26.36 -22.44
CA LEU A 618 -11.08 25.88 -23.40
C LEU A 618 -10.10 24.88 -22.76
N GLN A 619 -10.10 23.66 -23.28
CA GLN A 619 -9.11 22.63 -22.94
C GLN A 619 -7.94 22.67 -23.91
N LYS A 620 -6.76 22.18 -23.48
CA LYS A 620 -5.54 22.17 -24.31
C LYS A 620 -5.71 21.43 -25.64
N ASN A 621 -6.56 20.41 -25.69
CA ASN A 621 -6.79 19.58 -26.87
C ASN A 621 -8.08 19.95 -27.63
N GLN A 622 -8.80 21.00 -27.21
CA GLN A 622 -10.05 21.43 -27.85
C GLN A 622 -9.79 22.63 -28.75
N THR A 623 -10.36 22.63 -29.96
CA THR A 623 -10.29 23.79 -30.84
C THR A 623 -11.21 24.90 -30.32
N ILE A 624 -10.79 26.17 -30.50
CA ILE A 624 -11.62 27.33 -30.15
C ILE A 624 -12.97 27.27 -30.90
N SER A 625 -12.97 26.81 -32.15
CA SER A 625 -14.20 26.63 -32.92
C SER A 625 -15.16 25.65 -32.27
N ALA A 626 -14.68 24.50 -31.75
CA ALA A 626 -15.55 23.54 -31.09
C ALA A 626 -16.15 24.11 -29.79
N LEU A 627 -15.35 24.88 -29.03
CA LEU A 627 -15.82 25.57 -27.83
C LEU A 627 -16.93 26.58 -28.16
N LEU A 628 -16.69 27.47 -29.12
CA LEU A 628 -17.66 28.48 -29.55
C LEU A 628 -18.95 27.85 -30.10
N THR A 629 -18.84 26.73 -30.84
CA THR A 629 -20.01 25.99 -31.31
C THR A 629 -20.84 25.45 -30.15
N ALA A 630 -20.19 24.90 -29.11
CA ALA A 630 -20.89 24.41 -27.92
C ALA A 630 -21.53 25.56 -27.14
N GLU A 631 -20.82 26.66 -26.90
CA GLU A 631 -21.35 27.85 -26.21
C GLU A 631 -22.55 28.44 -26.95
N ARG A 632 -22.44 28.62 -28.26
CA ARG A 632 -23.54 29.13 -29.09
C ARG A 632 -24.73 28.17 -29.05
N ARG A 633 -24.48 26.86 -29.14
CA ARG A 633 -25.55 25.87 -29.06
C ARG A 633 -26.29 25.94 -27.72
N ILE A 634 -25.56 26.10 -26.61
CA ILE A 634 -26.15 26.27 -25.28
C ILE A 634 -27.06 27.51 -25.25
N VAL A 635 -26.55 28.66 -25.68
CA VAL A 635 -27.28 29.94 -25.70
C VAL A 635 -28.54 29.84 -26.57
N ASP A 636 -28.40 29.36 -27.82
CA ASP A 636 -29.52 29.23 -28.76
C ASP A 636 -30.61 28.32 -28.19
N ARG A 637 -30.23 27.22 -27.52
CA ARG A 637 -31.18 26.29 -26.91
C ARG A 637 -31.89 26.88 -25.70
N LEU A 638 -31.19 27.59 -24.83
CA LEU A 638 -31.79 28.27 -23.66
C LEU A 638 -32.81 29.32 -24.11
N LEU A 639 -32.45 30.17 -25.07
CA LEU A 639 -33.34 31.17 -25.65
C LEU A 639 -34.56 30.51 -26.31
N SER A 640 -34.35 29.44 -27.10
CA SER A 640 -35.45 28.70 -27.74
C SER A 640 -36.40 28.04 -26.75
N ALA A 641 -35.90 27.69 -25.56
CA ALA A 641 -36.72 27.12 -24.49
C ALA A 641 -37.50 28.18 -23.70
N GLY A 642 -37.19 29.47 -23.88
CA GLY A 642 -37.78 30.58 -23.11
C GLY A 642 -37.16 30.72 -21.72
N ILE A 643 -35.85 30.52 -21.61
CA ILE A 643 -35.06 30.77 -20.40
C ILE A 643 -34.37 32.13 -20.54
N ASN A 644 -34.54 33.02 -19.55
CA ASN A 644 -33.82 34.29 -19.49
C ASN A 644 -32.39 34.05 -19.00
N ILE A 645 -31.41 34.47 -19.80
CA ILE A 645 -29.97 34.35 -19.55
C ILE A 645 -29.25 35.71 -19.58
N GLU A 646 -29.97 36.82 -19.40
CA GLU A 646 -29.40 38.18 -19.41
C GLU A 646 -28.37 38.40 -18.29
N ASN A 647 -28.48 37.64 -17.19
CA ASN A 647 -27.55 37.73 -16.06
C ASN A 647 -26.32 36.84 -16.28
N GLN A 648 -25.39 37.34 -17.07
CA GLN A 648 -24.06 36.76 -17.19
C GLN A 648 -23.23 37.09 -15.94
N VAL A 649 -22.57 36.09 -15.36
CA VAL A 649 -21.80 36.22 -14.13
C VAL A 649 -20.36 35.76 -14.35
N SER A 650 -19.40 36.59 -13.94
CA SER A 650 -17.98 36.26 -13.95
C SER A 650 -17.54 35.79 -12.56
N VAL A 651 -17.12 34.54 -12.44
CA VAL A 651 -16.60 33.97 -11.18
C VAL A 651 -15.09 34.13 -11.17
N HIS A 652 -14.54 34.80 -10.17
CA HIS A 652 -13.11 35.01 -9.98
C HIS A 652 -12.60 34.16 -8.83
N TYR A 653 -11.69 33.24 -9.18
CA TYR A 653 -11.09 32.30 -8.26
C TYR A 653 -9.85 32.88 -7.59
N HIS A 654 -9.66 32.55 -6.31
CA HIS A 654 -8.49 32.88 -5.51
C HIS A 654 -7.76 31.59 -5.11
N VAL A 655 -6.43 31.54 -5.29
CA VAL A 655 -5.59 30.44 -4.78
C VAL A 655 -4.61 31.02 -3.77
N ASP A 656 -4.76 30.63 -2.50
CA ASP A 656 -3.86 31.07 -1.44
C ASP A 656 -2.41 30.63 -1.71
N GLY A 657 -1.48 31.59 -1.73
CA GLY A 657 -0.07 31.31 -1.97
C GLY A 657 0.23 30.82 -3.39
N MET A 658 -0.30 31.52 -4.40
CA MET A 658 -0.18 31.22 -5.83
C MET A 658 1.23 30.71 -6.21
N HIS A 659 1.33 29.42 -6.56
CA HIS A 659 2.59 28.81 -6.98
C HIS A 659 2.81 28.98 -8.49
N ALA A 660 4.05 29.17 -8.93
CA ALA A 660 4.43 29.38 -10.34
C ALA A 660 4.07 28.23 -11.31
N GLY A 661 3.45 27.15 -10.83
CA GLY A 661 3.06 25.97 -11.60
C GLY A 661 1.56 25.83 -11.91
N ASP A 662 0.65 26.57 -11.24
CA ASP A 662 -0.78 26.48 -11.53
C ASP A 662 -1.13 27.32 -12.77
N LYS A 663 -1.52 26.65 -13.86
CA LYS A 663 -1.87 27.27 -15.16
C LYS A 663 -3.37 27.33 -15.41
N ARG A 664 -4.20 26.99 -14.41
CA ARG A 664 -5.65 27.05 -14.56
C ARG A 664 -6.12 28.51 -14.69
N LYS A 665 -7.20 28.71 -15.42
CA LYS A 665 -7.84 30.04 -15.48
C LYS A 665 -8.45 30.34 -14.11
N LEU A 666 -8.08 31.48 -13.53
CA LEU A 666 -8.64 31.98 -12.28
C LEU A 666 -9.96 32.73 -12.48
N SER A 667 -10.63 32.48 -13.60
CA SER A 667 -11.95 33.02 -13.88
C SER A 667 -12.76 32.09 -14.76
N CYS A 668 -14.06 32.00 -14.52
CA CYS A 668 -15.00 31.34 -15.44
C CYS A 668 -16.23 32.21 -15.69
N GLN A 669 -16.86 31.98 -16.83
CA GLN A 669 -18.14 32.58 -17.18
C GLN A 669 -19.26 31.62 -16.77
N SER A 670 -20.30 32.16 -16.17
CA SER A 670 -21.52 31.46 -15.82
C SER A 670 -22.75 32.29 -16.17
N TYR A 671 -23.90 31.65 -16.17
CA TYR A 671 -25.20 32.29 -16.31
C TYR A 671 -26.05 31.99 -15.10
N PHE A 672 -26.70 33.02 -14.59
CA PHE A 672 -27.78 32.90 -13.63
C PHE A 672 -29.11 33.02 -14.37
N ALA A 673 -29.77 31.89 -14.55
CA ALA A 673 -30.86 31.74 -15.48
C ALA A 673 -32.19 31.47 -14.77
N ILE A 674 -33.21 32.26 -15.14
CA ILE A 674 -34.59 32.11 -14.66
C ILE A 674 -35.51 31.77 -15.83
N SER A 675 -36.67 31.20 -15.53
CA SER A 675 -37.67 30.98 -16.56
C SER A 675 -38.28 32.30 -17.04
N GLY A 676 -38.47 32.46 -18.36
CA GLY A 676 -39.29 33.54 -18.93
C GLY A 676 -40.80 33.23 -18.98
N LYS A 677 -41.25 32.09 -18.43
CA LYS A 677 -42.65 31.65 -18.44
C LYS A 677 -43.33 31.71 -17.07
N VAL A 678 -42.54 31.82 -15.99
CA VAL A 678 -43.01 31.96 -14.61
C VAL A 678 -42.26 33.11 -13.94
N ASN A 679 -42.83 33.70 -12.90
CA ASN A 679 -42.29 34.91 -12.27
C ASN A 679 -41.07 34.62 -11.36
N GLY A 680 -39.91 34.41 -11.95
CA GLY A 680 -38.65 34.20 -11.21
C GLY A 680 -37.95 35.48 -10.74
N GLU A 681 -38.58 36.66 -10.83
CA GLU A 681 -37.90 37.96 -10.61
C GLU A 681 -37.30 38.11 -9.22
N ALA A 682 -37.89 37.46 -8.21
CA ALA A 682 -37.39 37.53 -6.84
C ALA A 682 -35.96 36.96 -6.70
N TRP A 683 -35.56 36.02 -7.57
CA TRP A 683 -34.17 35.52 -7.62
C TRP A 683 -33.19 36.57 -8.13
N LEU A 684 -33.64 37.58 -8.89
CA LEU A 684 -32.80 38.63 -9.43
C LEU A 684 -32.26 39.58 -8.37
N GLU A 685 -32.80 39.53 -7.15
CA GLU A 685 -32.25 40.22 -5.98
C GLU A 685 -30.95 39.59 -5.44
N SER A 686 -30.61 38.37 -5.88
CA SER A 686 -29.39 37.67 -5.49
C SER A 686 -28.14 38.51 -5.74
N GLU A 687 -27.13 38.41 -4.88
CA GLU A 687 -25.86 39.13 -5.07
C GLU A 687 -25.19 38.79 -6.42
N VAL A 688 -25.41 37.58 -6.95
CA VAL A 688 -24.77 37.12 -8.19
C VAL A 688 -25.27 37.85 -9.43
N THR A 689 -26.46 38.49 -9.40
CA THR A 689 -27.00 39.24 -10.55
C THR A 689 -26.24 40.54 -10.83
N ARG A 690 -25.35 40.95 -9.92
CA ARG A 690 -24.37 42.03 -10.14
C ARG A 690 -23.32 41.68 -11.21
N GLY A 691 -23.32 40.44 -11.70
CA GLY A 691 -22.48 39.99 -12.80
C GLY A 691 -21.06 39.58 -12.41
N LYS A 692 -20.72 39.56 -11.11
CA LYS A 692 -19.39 39.15 -10.64
C LYS A 692 -19.44 38.49 -9.26
N ILE A 693 -18.70 37.40 -9.10
CA ILE A 693 -18.40 36.78 -7.79
C ILE A 693 -16.87 36.80 -7.62
N GLU A 694 -16.39 37.46 -6.57
CA GLU A 694 -14.95 37.57 -6.29
C GLU A 694 -14.52 36.72 -5.10
N GLY A 695 -13.22 36.39 -5.06
CA GLY A 695 -12.59 35.73 -3.92
C GLY A 695 -13.01 34.29 -3.71
N VAL A 696 -13.45 33.58 -4.76
CA VAL A 696 -13.90 32.18 -4.63
C VAL A 696 -12.67 31.28 -4.38
N PRO A 697 -12.56 30.62 -3.21
CA PRO A 697 -11.34 29.89 -2.84
C PRO A 697 -11.22 28.60 -3.66
N LEU A 698 -10.21 28.54 -4.53
CA LEU A 698 -9.94 27.43 -5.41
C LEU A 698 -8.90 26.48 -4.78
N VAL A 699 -9.23 25.19 -4.73
CA VAL A 699 -8.35 24.16 -4.19
C VAL A 699 -6.99 24.17 -4.88
N ARG A 700 -5.91 24.03 -4.11
CA ARG A 700 -4.55 24.01 -4.66
C ARG A 700 -4.34 22.71 -5.44
N VAL A 701 -3.55 22.75 -6.52
CA VAL A 701 -3.28 21.56 -7.35
C VAL A 701 -2.73 20.38 -6.53
N ARG A 702 -1.93 20.65 -5.49
CA ARG A 702 -1.38 19.62 -4.58
C ARG A 702 -2.43 19.00 -3.63
N GLU A 703 -3.54 19.70 -3.41
CA GLU A 703 -4.64 19.28 -2.52
C GLU A 703 -5.76 18.61 -3.30
N MET A 704 -5.73 18.69 -4.64
CA MET A 704 -6.63 17.95 -5.49
C MET A 704 -6.39 16.45 -5.37
N ARG A 705 -7.47 15.69 -5.26
CA ARG A 705 -7.41 14.24 -5.10
C ARG A 705 -8.37 13.60 -6.07
N ARG A 706 -7.96 12.49 -6.69
CA ARG A 706 -8.92 11.63 -7.37
C ARG A 706 -9.79 10.98 -6.31
N LEU A 707 -11.08 10.88 -6.58
CA LEU A 707 -12.02 10.25 -5.65
C LEU A 707 -11.65 8.76 -5.53
N ALA A 708 -11.03 8.37 -4.42
CA ALA A 708 -10.65 6.99 -4.15
C ALA A 708 -11.80 6.25 -3.45
N MET A 709 -11.88 4.94 -3.69
CA MET A 709 -12.81 4.06 -2.96
C MET A 709 -12.35 3.91 -1.50
N PRO A 710 -13.26 3.82 -0.51
CA PRO A 710 -12.92 3.48 0.86
C PRO A 710 -12.09 2.18 0.90
N GLY A 711 -10.95 2.22 1.59
CA GLY A 711 -10.04 1.06 1.68
C GLY A 711 -9.02 0.92 0.55
N ALA A 712 -8.98 1.84 -0.42
CA ALA A 712 -7.82 1.98 -1.28
C ALA A 712 -6.64 2.44 -0.41
N VAL A 713 -5.79 1.50 0.00
CA VAL A 713 -4.47 1.77 0.58
C VAL A 713 -3.84 2.84 -0.29
N MET A 714 -3.39 3.95 0.32
CA MET A 714 -2.70 5.07 -0.33
C MET A 714 -1.53 4.54 -1.17
N SER A 715 -1.84 4.09 -2.39
CA SER A 715 -0.87 3.68 -3.38
C SER A 715 -0.21 4.96 -3.82
N ASP A 716 1.03 5.14 -3.38
CA ASP A 716 2.05 6.07 -3.86
C ASP A 716 1.49 7.42 -4.38
N GLU A 717 1.68 8.50 -3.61
CA GLU A 717 1.26 9.89 -3.93
C GLU A 717 1.65 10.32 -5.37
N SER A 718 2.62 9.64 -5.99
CA SER A 718 3.07 9.86 -7.36
C SER A 718 2.13 9.32 -8.48
N SER A 719 1.18 8.43 -8.18
CA SER A 719 0.27 7.80 -9.16
C SER A 719 -1.03 8.59 -9.45
N TRP A 720 -1.25 9.70 -8.75
CA TRP A 720 -2.50 10.49 -8.81
C TRP A 720 -2.34 11.79 -9.60
N VAL A 721 -1.70 11.73 -10.78
CA VAL A 721 -1.65 12.90 -11.67
C VAL A 721 -3.03 13.06 -12.31
N LEU A 722 -3.82 13.99 -11.77
CA LEU A 722 -5.09 14.37 -12.39
C LEU A 722 -4.86 14.94 -13.79
N SER A 723 -5.66 14.46 -14.74
CA SER A 723 -5.72 15.02 -16.08
C SER A 723 -6.05 16.52 -16.03
N GLN A 724 -5.73 17.26 -17.10
CA GLN A 724 -6.08 18.67 -17.15
C GLN A 724 -7.60 18.89 -17.03
N ALA A 725 -8.40 17.99 -17.59
CA ALA A 725 -9.87 18.01 -17.49
C ALA A 725 -10.34 17.81 -16.04
N GLU A 726 -9.82 16.80 -15.33
CA GLU A 726 -10.15 16.56 -13.91
C GLU A 726 -9.74 17.75 -13.03
N ARG A 727 -8.58 18.37 -13.28
CA ARG A 727 -8.12 19.56 -12.55
C ARG A 727 -8.97 20.80 -12.81
N MET A 728 -9.58 20.91 -13.98
CA MET A 728 -10.51 22.01 -14.30
C MET A 728 -11.88 21.81 -13.64
N LEU A 729 -12.31 20.56 -13.48
CA LEU A 729 -13.53 20.23 -12.74
C LEU A 729 -13.37 20.48 -11.25
N GLN A 730 -12.24 20.09 -10.66
CA GLN A 730 -12.00 20.24 -9.22
C GLN A 730 -11.72 21.70 -8.83
N ARG A 731 -12.76 22.35 -8.30
CA ARG A 731 -12.68 23.67 -7.67
C ARG A 731 -12.49 23.56 -6.16
N GLY A 732 -13.01 22.48 -5.59
CA GLY A 732 -13.01 22.19 -4.18
C GLY A 732 -14.34 22.56 -3.50
N PRO A 733 -14.70 21.87 -2.39
CA PRO A 733 -15.90 22.17 -1.61
C PRO A 733 -16.03 23.64 -1.16
N PRO A 734 -14.96 24.32 -0.71
CA PRO A 734 -15.05 25.73 -0.32
C PRO A 734 -15.46 26.66 -1.48
N ALA A 735 -15.05 26.36 -2.70
CA ALA A 735 -15.47 27.11 -3.89
C ALA A 735 -16.97 26.96 -4.13
N ALA A 736 -17.47 25.72 -4.08
CA ALA A 736 -18.89 25.42 -4.26
C ALA A 736 -19.75 26.06 -3.16
N ALA A 737 -19.34 25.94 -1.89
CA ALA A 737 -20.00 26.56 -0.75
C ALA A 737 -20.07 28.09 -0.90
N THR A 738 -18.96 28.73 -1.30
CA THR A 738 -18.92 30.19 -1.51
C THR A 738 -19.86 30.63 -2.63
N ILE A 739 -19.91 29.90 -3.75
CA ILE A 739 -20.82 30.21 -4.87
C ILE A 739 -22.27 30.06 -4.41
N LEU A 740 -22.62 28.97 -3.74
CA LEU A 740 -23.97 28.73 -3.22
C LEU A 740 -24.41 29.79 -2.21
N ASP A 741 -23.54 30.18 -1.28
CA ASP A 741 -23.84 31.22 -0.29
C ASP A 741 -24.07 32.58 -0.95
N ARG A 742 -23.31 32.92 -2.00
CA ARG A 742 -23.53 34.15 -2.80
C ARG A 742 -24.83 34.11 -3.59
N ILE A 743 -25.20 32.95 -4.15
CA ILE A 743 -26.50 32.79 -4.84
C ILE A 743 -27.66 32.99 -3.87
N VAL A 744 -27.56 32.46 -2.64
CA VAL A 744 -28.61 32.56 -1.63
C VAL A 744 -28.66 33.94 -0.97
N THR A 745 -27.52 34.64 -0.89
CA THR A 745 -27.45 35.97 -0.28
C THR A 745 -28.33 36.96 -1.05
N ASN A 746 -29.28 37.57 -0.33
CA ASN A 746 -30.33 38.46 -0.85
C ASN A 746 -31.35 37.81 -1.81
N ALA A 747 -31.35 36.48 -1.97
CA ALA A 747 -32.33 35.75 -2.80
C ALA A 747 -33.49 35.16 -1.95
N PRO A 748 -34.64 34.78 -2.53
CA PRO A 748 -35.88 34.42 -1.83
C PRO A 748 -35.84 33.32 -0.74
N PRO A 749 -34.97 32.29 -0.78
CA PRO A 749 -34.80 31.38 0.35
C PRO A 749 -34.12 32.08 1.54
N LYS A 750 -34.85 33.03 2.18
CA LYS A 750 -34.39 33.93 3.25
C LYS A 750 -34.95 33.51 4.60
N ASN A 751 -34.63 32.31 5.11
CA ASN A 751 -34.75 31.93 6.52
C ASN A 751 -34.65 30.41 6.73
N ALA A 752 -34.43 29.99 7.97
CA ALA A 752 -34.38 28.59 8.40
C ALA A 752 -35.68 27.79 8.17
N ASN A 753 -36.79 28.47 7.87
CA ASN A 753 -38.07 27.85 7.51
C ASN A 753 -38.25 27.69 6.00
N THR A 754 -37.19 27.87 5.20
CA THR A 754 -37.15 27.56 3.76
C THR A 754 -36.19 26.41 3.48
N LEU A 755 -36.48 25.64 2.42
CA LEU A 755 -35.67 24.49 1.99
C LEU A 755 -35.15 24.77 0.60
N LEU A 756 -33.83 24.76 0.44
CA LEU A 756 -33.15 24.84 -0.83
C LEU A 756 -32.68 23.45 -1.25
N THR A 757 -33.25 22.91 -2.33
CA THR A 757 -32.75 21.69 -2.94
C THR A 757 -31.82 22.02 -4.09
N VAL A 758 -30.53 21.72 -3.92
CA VAL A 758 -29.51 21.85 -4.95
C VAL A 758 -29.51 20.58 -5.79
N VAL A 759 -29.71 20.72 -7.10
CA VAL A 759 -29.75 19.59 -8.05
C VAL A 759 -28.62 19.74 -9.04
N GLU A 760 -27.56 18.94 -8.91
CA GLU A 760 -26.50 18.86 -9.91
C GLU A 760 -26.93 17.91 -11.02
N LEU A 761 -27.29 18.48 -12.18
CA LEU A 761 -27.77 17.71 -13.32
C LEU A 761 -26.65 16.91 -14.00
N ARG A 762 -25.38 17.21 -13.70
CA ARG A 762 -24.23 16.51 -14.28
C ARG A 762 -23.10 16.35 -13.27
N LEU A 763 -23.30 15.40 -12.36
CA LEU A 763 -22.32 15.06 -11.34
C LEU A 763 -21.01 14.60 -11.98
N SER A 764 -19.96 15.41 -11.78
CA SER A 764 -18.63 15.15 -12.34
C SER A 764 -17.56 15.00 -11.26
N ASN A 765 -17.78 15.58 -10.08
CA ASN A 765 -16.92 15.47 -8.90
C ASN A 765 -17.77 15.59 -7.61
N ALA A 766 -17.12 15.65 -6.45
CA ALA A 766 -17.82 15.74 -5.16
C ALA A 766 -17.93 17.19 -4.60
N ASP A 767 -17.52 18.22 -5.36
CA ASP A 767 -17.39 19.57 -4.84
C ASP A 767 -18.74 20.14 -4.40
N TRP A 768 -19.79 19.97 -5.20
CA TRP A 768 -21.13 20.52 -4.89
C TRP A 768 -21.79 19.82 -3.71
N ILE A 769 -21.73 18.50 -3.64
CA ILE A 769 -22.29 17.73 -2.52
C ILE A 769 -21.57 18.03 -1.20
N GLN A 770 -20.24 18.15 -1.23
CA GLN A 770 -19.46 18.53 -0.04
C GLN A 770 -19.65 19.99 0.32
N GLY A 771 -19.76 20.89 -0.66
CA GLY A 771 -20.09 22.29 -0.42
C GLY A 771 -21.47 22.43 0.23
N CYS A 772 -22.46 21.65 -0.19
CA CYS A 772 -23.76 21.60 0.47
C CYS A 772 -23.64 21.08 1.91
N TRP A 773 -22.85 20.04 2.15
CA TRP A 773 -22.59 19.53 3.50
C TRP A 773 -21.93 20.58 4.42
N GLN A 774 -20.91 21.29 3.91
CA GLN A 774 -20.27 22.39 4.63
C GLN A 774 -21.27 23.49 4.97
N LEU A 775 -22.13 23.88 4.02
CA LEU A 775 -23.16 24.88 4.27
C LEU A 775 -24.23 24.38 5.25
N THR A 776 -24.58 23.09 5.26
CA THR A 776 -25.46 22.53 6.29
C THR A 776 -24.90 22.78 7.70
N GLN A 777 -23.59 22.60 7.87
CA GLN A 777 -22.91 22.85 9.13
C GLN A 777 -22.83 24.35 9.44
N ASP A 778 -22.39 25.16 8.47
CA ASP A 778 -22.20 26.61 8.63
C ASP A 778 -23.51 27.39 8.84
N TRP A 779 -24.60 26.90 8.26
CA TRP A 779 -25.94 27.53 8.34
C TRP A 779 -26.79 26.97 9.46
N ALA A 780 -26.35 25.91 10.16
CA ALA A 780 -27.09 25.25 11.23
C ALA A 780 -27.66 26.23 12.28
N ASN A 781 -26.92 27.31 12.56
CA ASN A 781 -27.27 28.34 13.55
C ASN A 781 -27.60 29.71 12.93
N LYS A 782 -27.74 29.82 11.61
CA LYS A 782 -27.98 31.09 10.91
C LYS A 782 -29.47 31.19 10.54
N PRO A 783 -30.28 31.98 11.28
CA PRO A 783 -31.74 32.00 11.09
C PRO A 783 -32.17 32.59 9.74
N ASP A 784 -31.29 33.36 9.09
CA ASP A 784 -31.45 33.99 7.78
C ASP A 784 -31.08 33.05 6.61
N ARG A 785 -30.63 31.83 6.89
CA ARG A 785 -30.21 30.84 5.89
C ARG A 785 -31.19 29.66 5.79
N PRO A 786 -31.42 29.10 4.59
CA PRO A 786 -32.33 27.98 4.40
C PRO A 786 -31.73 26.66 4.89
N LYS A 787 -32.58 25.66 5.12
CA LYS A 787 -32.13 24.26 5.15
C LYS A 787 -31.69 23.86 3.74
N ILE A 788 -30.60 23.12 3.62
CA ILE A 788 -30.07 22.70 2.31
C ILE A 788 -30.18 21.18 2.14
N SER A 789 -30.59 20.76 0.95
CA SER A 789 -30.55 19.36 0.53
C SER A 789 -29.91 19.26 -0.86
N TYR A 790 -29.40 18.09 -1.20
CA TYR A 790 -28.62 17.88 -2.41
C TYR A 790 -29.04 16.62 -3.16
N LEU A 791 -29.15 16.75 -4.48
CA LEU A 791 -29.32 15.63 -5.42
C LEU A 791 -28.33 15.74 -6.58
N GLY A 792 -27.42 14.78 -6.68
CA GLY A 792 -26.49 14.66 -7.81
C GLY A 792 -26.96 13.60 -8.80
N LEU A 793 -27.06 13.96 -10.08
CA LEU A 793 -27.41 13.04 -11.17
C LEU A 793 -26.18 12.74 -12.02
N SER A 794 -25.86 11.46 -12.16
CA SER A 794 -24.76 10.96 -12.98
C SER A 794 -25.29 10.03 -14.06
N ARG A 795 -24.67 10.00 -15.24
CA ARG A 795 -24.96 8.98 -16.26
C ARG A 795 -24.27 7.65 -15.98
N GLU A 796 -23.14 7.71 -15.29
CA GLU A 796 -22.27 6.56 -15.01
C GLU A 796 -22.08 6.38 -13.52
N ALA A 797 -21.75 5.15 -13.11
CA ALA A 797 -21.43 4.87 -11.72
C ALA A 797 -20.25 5.74 -11.28
N THR A 798 -20.42 6.45 -10.16
CA THR A 798 -19.45 7.41 -9.66
C THR A 798 -18.96 7.00 -8.26
N PRO A 799 -17.70 7.27 -7.88
CA PRO A 799 -17.19 7.03 -6.53
C PRO A 799 -17.68 8.05 -5.48
N VAL A 800 -18.41 9.11 -5.90
CA VAL A 800 -18.90 10.17 -5.00
C VAL A 800 -19.71 9.64 -3.81
N PRO A 801 -20.65 8.67 -3.94
CA PRO A 801 -21.40 8.15 -2.80
C PRO A 801 -20.48 7.54 -1.74
N SER A 802 -19.55 6.69 -2.16
CA SER A 802 -18.60 6.03 -1.25
C SER A 802 -17.67 7.04 -0.58
N HIS A 803 -17.26 8.08 -1.32
CA HIS A 803 -16.46 9.17 -0.79
C HIS A 803 -17.22 9.97 0.29
N MET A 804 -18.49 10.30 0.03
CA MET A 804 -19.34 10.98 1.02
C MET A 804 -19.60 10.13 2.25
N THR A 805 -19.81 8.81 2.09
CA THR A 805 -19.91 7.90 3.24
C THR A 805 -18.65 7.93 4.10
N SER A 806 -17.46 8.00 3.51
CA SER A 806 -16.20 8.13 4.26
C SER A 806 -16.15 9.42 5.07
N ILE A 807 -16.41 10.57 4.41
CA ILE A 807 -16.39 11.89 5.08
C ILE A 807 -17.39 11.92 6.24
N LEU A 808 -18.62 11.46 6.01
CA LEU A 808 -19.65 11.47 7.04
C LEU A 808 -19.35 10.50 8.19
N MET A 809 -18.70 9.36 7.91
CA MET A 809 -18.24 8.45 8.97
C MET A 809 -17.07 9.04 9.76
N GLU A 810 -16.15 9.75 9.11
CA GLU A 810 -15.04 10.46 9.76
C GLU A 810 -15.54 11.58 10.67
N ASP A 811 -16.58 12.31 10.26
CA ASP A 811 -17.23 13.35 11.07
C ASP A 811 -18.04 12.74 12.22
N TRP A 812 -18.76 11.62 11.98
CA TRP A 812 -19.69 11.01 12.93
C TRP A 812 -19.00 10.19 14.03
N TRP A 813 -18.06 9.31 13.66
CA TRP A 813 -17.48 8.32 14.58
C TRP A 813 -16.86 8.94 15.84
N PRO A 814 -16.11 10.06 15.77
CA PRO A 814 -15.52 10.69 16.95
C PRO A 814 -16.56 11.32 17.91
N GLN A 815 -17.75 11.69 17.42
CA GLN A 815 -18.76 12.42 18.20
C GLN A 815 -19.69 11.50 19.01
N GLN A 816 -19.75 10.21 18.66
CA GLN A 816 -20.65 9.24 19.30
C GLN A 816 -19.88 8.00 19.81
N PRO A 817 -18.88 8.18 20.70
CA PRO A 817 -18.03 7.08 21.18
C PRO A 817 -18.82 5.98 21.92
N GLY A 818 -20.01 6.33 22.45
CA GLY A 818 -20.91 5.42 23.17
C GLY A 818 -22.05 4.81 22.35
N GLY A 819 -22.11 5.00 21.03
CA GLY A 819 -23.24 4.56 20.20
C GLY A 819 -23.39 3.03 20.14
N GLY A 820 -24.11 2.41 21.07
CA GLY A 820 -24.40 0.97 21.11
C GLY A 820 -24.91 0.49 22.48
N PRO A 821 -25.43 -0.75 22.61
CA PRO A 821 -25.89 -1.27 23.89
C PRO A 821 -24.74 -1.33 24.91
N ILE A 822 -25.07 -1.06 26.17
CA ILE A 822 -24.17 -1.16 27.33
C ILE A 822 -23.56 -2.55 27.35
N GLU A 823 -22.24 -2.64 27.50
CA GLU A 823 -21.55 -3.92 27.65
C GLU A 823 -22.05 -4.64 28.89
N ASN A 824 -22.33 -5.94 28.79
CA ASN A 824 -22.50 -6.76 29.96
C ASN A 824 -21.16 -6.80 30.70
N THR A 825 -21.08 -6.08 31.81
CA THR A 825 -19.92 -6.14 32.72
C THR A 825 -19.79 -7.57 33.25
N SER A 826 -18.78 -8.30 32.80
CA SER A 826 -18.48 -9.62 33.32
C SER A 826 -17.99 -9.50 34.77
N VAL A 827 -18.76 -10.01 35.72
CA VAL A 827 -18.38 -10.06 37.15
C VAL A 827 -17.10 -10.91 37.30
N PRO A 828 -16.10 -10.48 38.10
CA PRO A 828 -14.87 -11.24 38.35
C PRO A 828 -15.15 -12.66 38.83
N THR A 829 -14.31 -13.62 38.41
CA THR A 829 -14.33 -14.99 38.95
C THR A 829 -13.89 -14.94 40.42
N SER A 830 -14.61 -15.61 41.33
CA SER A 830 -14.25 -15.63 42.76
C SER A 830 -12.83 -16.15 42.95
N GLN A 831 -12.04 -15.46 43.77
CA GLN A 831 -10.64 -15.80 44.02
C GLN A 831 -10.48 -17.25 44.53
N PRO A 832 -9.44 -17.99 44.09
CA PRO A 832 -9.20 -19.34 44.56
C PRO A 832 -8.79 -19.35 46.04
N GLN A 833 -9.20 -20.37 46.79
CA GLN A 833 -8.74 -20.58 48.16
C GLN A 833 -7.32 -21.17 48.15
N LEU A 834 -6.38 -20.48 48.77
CA LEU A 834 -4.94 -20.81 48.80
C LEU A 834 -4.53 -21.24 50.22
N ALA A 835 -3.52 -22.11 50.31
CA ALA A 835 -3.03 -22.70 51.56
C ALA A 835 -1.83 -21.94 52.16
N LEU A 836 -0.89 -21.50 51.32
CA LEU A 836 0.34 -20.80 51.70
C LEU A 836 0.45 -19.41 51.05
N ALA A 837 0.00 -19.26 49.81
CA ALA A 837 -0.03 -17.97 49.13
C ALA A 837 -1.25 -17.14 49.52
N THR A 838 -1.13 -15.82 49.41
CA THR A 838 -2.23 -14.87 49.67
C THR A 838 -2.36 -13.91 48.49
N ILE A 839 -3.52 -13.29 48.29
CA ILE A 839 -3.68 -12.27 47.26
C ILE A 839 -3.48 -10.89 47.90
N GLY A 840 -2.50 -10.15 47.41
CA GLY A 840 -2.14 -8.81 47.87
C GLY A 840 -3.19 -7.76 47.51
N SER A 841 -3.05 -6.56 48.06
CA SER A 841 -3.94 -5.42 47.79
C SER A 841 -3.91 -4.94 46.34
N ASP A 842 -2.86 -5.29 45.60
CA ASP A 842 -2.69 -5.07 44.16
C ASP A 842 -3.36 -6.16 43.29
N GLY A 843 -4.01 -7.14 43.92
CA GLY A 843 -4.68 -8.26 43.25
C GLY A 843 -3.73 -9.36 42.78
N LEU A 844 -2.44 -9.29 43.14
CA LEU A 844 -1.44 -10.27 42.74
C LEU A 844 -1.19 -11.31 43.84
N PRO A 845 -0.87 -12.58 43.50
CA PRO A 845 -0.50 -13.57 44.49
C PRO A 845 0.87 -13.25 45.10
N VAL A 846 0.93 -13.15 46.43
CA VAL A 846 2.14 -12.88 47.21
C VAL A 846 2.29 -13.93 48.31
N LEU A 847 3.53 -14.37 48.54
CA LEU A 847 3.89 -15.23 49.65
C LEU A 847 4.13 -14.39 50.92
N PRO A 848 3.48 -14.69 52.06
CA PRO A 848 3.73 -14.00 53.31
C PRO A 848 5.20 -14.12 53.77
N PRO A 849 5.78 -13.12 54.46
CA PRO A 849 7.16 -13.15 54.94
C PRO A 849 7.51 -14.39 55.77
N VAL A 850 6.56 -14.87 56.59
CA VAL A 850 6.70 -16.09 57.40
C VAL A 850 6.96 -17.35 56.56
N VAL A 851 6.42 -17.42 55.34
CA VAL A 851 6.64 -18.54 54.41
C VAL A 851 7.99 -18.42 53.70
N LEU A 852 8.41 -17.18 53.40
CA LEU A 852 9.69 -16.88 52.77
C LEU A 852 10.85 -17.20 53.72
N GLU A 853 10.76 -16.74 54.97
CA GLU A 853 11.86 -16.81 55.94
C GLU A 853 11.96 -18.17 56.64
N LYS A 854 11.02 -19.10 56.40
CA LYS A 854 10.85 -20.33 57.20
C LYS A 854 12.08 -21.25 57.17
N PHE A 855 12.80 -21.28 56.05
CA PHE A 855 13.98 -22.11 55.87
C PHE A 855 15.25 -21.28 55.63
N ASP A 856 15.21 -19.95 55.76
CA ASP A 856 16.37 -19.08 55.46
C ASP A 856 17.58 -19.36 56.37
N GLN A 857 17.32 -19.86 57.58
CA GLN A 857 18.36 -20.29 58.53
C GLN A 857 18.67 -21.80 58.42
N ASN A 858 18.06 -22.53 57.49
CA ASN A 858 18.21 -23.97 57.31
C ASN A 858 19.16 -24.28 56.13
N GLU A 859 20.38 -24.72 56.42
CA GLU A 859 21.38 -24.92 55.35
C GLU A 859 21.05 -26.07 54.38
N THR A 860 20.17 -27.02 54.73
CA THR A 860 19.78 -28.15 53.85
C THR A 860 18.67 -27.77 52.87
N TYR A 861 17.66 -27.07 53.36
CA TYR A 861 16.44 -26.76 52.63
C TYR A 861 16.34 -25.30 52.19
N SER A 862 17.18 -24.38 52.69
CA SER A 862 17.17 -22.96 52.28
C SER A 862 17.36 -22.81 50.77
N ALA A 863 18.37 -23.44 50.18
CA ALA A 863 18.63 -23.34 48.74
C ALA A 863 17.52 -23.99 47.91
N GLN A 864 16.96 -25.11 48.39
CA GLN A 864 15.86 -25.80 47.69
C GLN A 864 14.54 -25.03 47.82
N TRP A 865 14.23 -24.50 49.00
CA TRP A 865 13.06 -23.68 49.25
C TRP A 865 13.16 -22.34 48.54
N ALA A 866 14.32 -21.67 48.58
CA ALA A 866 14.58 -20.45 47.83
C ALA A 866 14.45 -20.70 46.33
N LYS A 867 14.86 -21.89 45.84
CA LYS A 867 14.61 -22.31 44.46
C LYS A 867 13.12 -22.54 44.19
N ILE A 868 12.37 -23.25 45.03
CA ILE A 868 10.92 -23.46 44.86
C ILE A 868 10.17 -22.12 44.91
N VAL A 869 10.55 -21.22 45.81
CA VAL A 869 10.01 -19.86 45.93
C VAL A 869 10.38 -19.03 44.70
N SER A 870 11.61 -19.14 44.20
CA SER A 870 12.05 -18.49 42.96
C SER A 870 11.30 -19.04 41.75
N ASP A 871 11.08 -20.36 41.68
CA ASP A 871 10.34 -21.03 40.62
C ASP A 871 8.86 -20.63 40.69
N PHE A 872 8.26 -20.58 41.88
CA PHE A 872 6.92 -20.03 42.10
C PHE A 872 6.84 -18.57 41.64
N ARG A 873 7.78 -17.71 42.04
CA ARG A 873 7.85 -16.30 41.61
C ARG A 873 8.05 -16.18 40.10
N ALA A 874 8.85 -17.04 39.50
CA ALA A 874 9.07 -17.09 38.06
C ALA A 874 7.79 -17.54 37.35
N THR A 875 7.08 -18.56 37.83
CA THR A 875 5.76 -18.94 37.31
C THR A 875 4.74 -17.82 37.50
N MET A 876 4.73 -17.14 38.65
CA MET A 876 3.87 -15.99 38.84
C MET A 876 4.19 -14.90 37.82
N THR A 877 5.46 -14.54 37.66
CA THR A 877 5.92 -13.46 36.76
C THR A 877 5.75 -13.81 35.28
N ASN A 878 5.97 -15.07 34.89
CA ASN A 878 6.02 -15.51 33.50
C ASN A 878 4.70 -16.10 33.00
N GLU A 879 3.89 -16.68 33.89
CA GLU A 879 2.67 -17.41 33.49
C GLU A 879 1.37 -16.86 34.07
N VAL A 880 1.37 -16.31 35.28
CA VAL A 880 0.14 -15.85 35.96
C VAL A 880 -0.06 -14.34 35.76
N VAL A 881 0.92 -13.52 36.16
CA VAL A 881 0.91 -12.07 36.02
C VAL A 881 0.66 -11.63 34.57
N PRO A 882 1.30 -12.19 33.52
CA PRO A 882 1.03 -11.76 32.15
C PRO A 882 -0.38 -12.10 31.67
N LYS A 883 -0.99 -13.14 32.27
CA LYS A 883 -2.36 -13.57 31.98
C LYS A 883 -3.41 -12.75 32.73
N LEU A 884 -3.06 -12.20 33.89
CA LEU A 884 -3.88 -11.29 34.70
C LEU A 884 -3.73 -9.81 34.25
N ASN A 885 -2.56 -9.39 33.74
CA ASN A 885 -2.27 -8.03 33.28
C ASN A 885 -2.79 -7.68 31.87
N VAL A 886 -3.86 -8.35 31.41
CA VAL A 886 -4.58 -7.87 30.22
C VAL A 886 -5.33 -6.61 30.65
N ARG A 887 -4.68 -5.45 30.51
CA ARG A 887 -5.32 -4.14 30.68
C ARG A 887 -6.50 -4.08 29.73
N THR A 888 -7.71 -4.25 30.24
CA THR A 888 -8.90 -3.72 29.60
C THR A 888 -8.65 -2.23 29.41
N ALA A 889 -8.75 -1.76 28.16
CA ALA A 889 -8.72 -0.33 27.88
C ALA A 889 -9.67 0.34 28.86
N ALA A 890 -9.20 1.39 29.55
CA ALA A 890 -10.01 2.11 30.53
C ALA A 890 -11.33 2.46 29.86
N VAL A 891 -12.42 1.85 30.34
CA VAL A 891 -13.77 2.21 29.92
C VAL A 891 -13.92 3.67 30.33
N PRO A 892 -14.14 4.61 29.41
CA PRO A 892 -14.39 5.99 29.78
C PRO A 892 -15.54 6.01 30.78
N GLU A 893 -15.31 6.64 31.93
CA GLU A 893 -16.33 6.83 32.95
C GLU A 893 -17.60 7.37 32.28
N VAL A 894 -18.70 6.70 32.62
CA VAL A 894 -20.03 6.84 32.05
C VAL A 894 -20.39 8.33 31.91
N ALA A 895 -20.27 8.85 30.69
CA ALA A 895 -20.98 10.06 30.30
C ALA A 895 -22.47 9.71 30.29
N SER A 896 -23.17 10.24 31.29
CA SER A 896 -24.60 10.08 31.45
C SER A 896 -25.38 10.62 30.25
N SER A 897 -26.48 9.92 29.93
CA SER A 897 -27.68 10.37 29.20
C SER A 897 -27.77 10.12 27.69
N ALA A 898 -28.49 9.02 27.38
CA ALA A 898 -29.72 9.02 26.58
C ALA A 898 -29.71 9.41 25.08
N ALA A 899 -28.62 9.24 24.33
CA ALA A 899 -28.70 9.25 22.86
C ALA A 899 -28.32 7.88 22.27
N THR A 900 -29.33 7.07 21.93
CA THR A 900 -29.17 5.72 21.37
C THR A 900 -29.11 5.68 19.82
N ALA A 901 -29.13 6.83 19.16
CA ALA A 901 -28.93 6.97 17.72
C ALA A 901 -28.51 8.41 17.37
N PRO A 902 -27.80 8.64 16.25
CA PRO A 902 -27.60 10.00 15.75
C PRO A 902 -28.96 10.63 15.42
N ASP A 903 -29.22 11.78 16.01
CA ASP A 903 -30.30 12.66 15.60
C ASP A 903 -29.74 13.76 14.69
N PHE A 904 -29.72 13.51 13.38
CA PHE A 904 -29.37 14.53 12.39
C PHE A 904 -30.44 15.65 12.29
N SER A 905 -31.51 15.61 13.09
CA SER A 905 -32.54 16.64 13.13
C SER A 905 -32.27 17.79 14.13
N ILE A 906 -31.21 17.69 14.95
CA ILE A 906 -30.84 18.71 15.96
C ILE A 906 -29.56 19.46 15.54
N PRO A 907 -29.62 20.77 15.23
CA PRO A 907 -28.46 21.64 15.22
C PRO A 907 -28.17 22.22 16.64
N PRO A 908 -26.91 22.54 17.01
CA PRO A 908 -25.68 22.26 16.29
C PRO A 908 -24.93 21.08 16.87
N PHE A 909 -24.31 20.32 15.96
CA PHE A 909 -23.13 19.51 16.25
C PHE A 909 -22.17 20.35 17.09
N PRO A 910 -21.70 19.85 18.25
CA PRO A 910 -20.74 20.60 19.05
C PRO A 910 -19.58 20.98 18.13
N VAL A 911 -19.24 22.28 18.14
CA VAL A 911 -18.04 22.79 17.50
C VAL A 911 -16.92 21.83 17.92
N PRO A 912 -16.15 21.24 16.97
CA PRO A 912 -15.02 20.41 17.34
C PRO A 912 -14.23 21.17 18.41
N PRO A 913 -13.80 20.53 19.51
CA PRO A 913 -13.07 21.23 20.56
C PRO A 913 -12.01 22.08 19.88
N PRO A 914 -11.96 23.41 20.16
CA PRO A 914 -11.12 24.31 19.41
C PRO A 914 -9.76 23.66 19.31
N ARG A 915 -9.29 23.44 18.07
CA ARG A 915 -7.89 23.06 17.87
C ARG A 915 -7.10 23.98 18.78
N VAL A 916 -6.30 23.43 19.69
CA VAL A 916 -5.44 24.25 20.55
C VAL A 916 -4.52 25.00 19.59
N ILE A 917 -4.91 26.24 19.26
CA ILE A 917 -4.08 27.15 18.50
C ILE A 917 -3.09 27.65 19.52
N PHE A 918 -1.89 27.06 19.50
CA PHE A 918 -0.79 27.56 20.28
C PHE A 918 -0.55 29.02 19.87
N PRO A 919 -0.56 29.99 20.81
CA PRO A 919 -0.25 31.37 20.48
C PRO A 919 1.12 31.43 19.79
N THR A 920 1.14 32.03 18.60
CA THR A 920 2.37 32.26 17.86
C THR A 920 2.97 33.59 18.30
N THR A 921 4.27 33.58 18.58
CA THR A 921 5.05 34.80 18.85
C THR A 921 5.96 35.06 17.64
N PRO A 922 5.93 36.25 17.04
CA PRO A 922 6.89 36.63 16.02
C PRO A 922 8.32 36.53 16.56
N ALA A 923 9.25 35.98 15.77
CA ALA A 923 10.64 35.82 16.19
C ALA A 923 11.33 37.15 16.55
N ALA A 924 10.84 38.28 16.03
CA ALA A 924 11.32 39.61 16.39
C ALA A 924 10.99 40.03 17.83
N ASP A 925 9.89 39.49 18.38
CA ASP A 925 9.42 39.80 19.73
C ASP A 925 9.96 38.80 20.78
N PHE A 926 10.57 37.71 20.31
CA PHE A 926 11.16 36.69 21.17
C PHE A 926 12.53 37.12 21.69
N LYS A 927 12.61 37.38 23.00
CA LYS A 927 13.84 37.78 23.67
C LYS A 927 14.60 36.55 24.16
N VAL A 928 15.64 36.18 23.43
CA VAL A 928 16.53 35.04 23.77
C VAL A 928 17.12 35.17 25.19
N ASP A 929 17.32 36.39 25.68
CA ASP A 929 17.86 36.68 27.02
C ASP A 929 16.88 36.36 28.17
N GLU A 930 15.61 36.11 27.85
CA GLU A 930 14.56 35.71 28.79
C GLU A 930 14.36 34.18 28.84
N VAL A 931 15.14 33.42 28.06
CA VAL A 931 15.08 31.96 28.00
C VAL A 931 15.86 31.29 29.14
N LEU A 932 15.17 30.52 29.99
CA LEU A 932 15.77 29.71 31.06
C LEU A 932 16.45 28.44 30.54
N PHE A 933 15.85 27.78 29.53
CA PHE A 933 16.33 26.49 29.05
C PHE A 933 16.15 26.36 27.53
N ILE A 934 17.20 25.86 26.84
CA ILE A 934 17.18 25.65 25.39
C ILE A 934 17.57 24.20 25.09
N VAL A 935 16.68 23.48 24.44
CA VAL A 935 17.00 22.24 23.72
C VAL A 935 17.19 22.60 22.25
N LYS A 936 18.41 22.46 21.75
CA LYS A 936 18.70 22.72 20.34
C LYS A 936 17.94 21.73 19.46
N GLY A 937 17.18 22.26 18.50
CA GLY A 937 16.52 21.48 17.47
C GLY A 937 17.52 20.78 16.56
N THR A 938 17.04 19.76 15.87
CA THR A 938 17.75 19.11 14.76
C THR A 938 16.95 19.29 13.47
N ARG A 939 17.46 18.85 12.32
CA ARG A 939 16.70 18.89 11.05
C ARG A 939 15.32 18.20 11.11
N THR A 940 15.12 17.31 12.08
CA THR A 940 13.91 16.50 12.24
C THR A 940 13.17 16.76 13.55
N SER A 941 13.67 17.65 14.41
CA SER A 941 13.10 17.89 15.74
C SER A 941 13.14 19.39 16.05
N PRO A 942 12.01 20.00 16.47
CA PRO A 942 12.00 21.41 16.79
C PRO A 942 12.91 21.73 17.97
N ALA A 943 13.49 22.93 17.97
CA ALA A 943 14.15 23.46 19.16
C ALA A 943 13.08 23.79 20.20
N LEU A 944 13.36 23.54 21.47
CA LEU A 944 12.47 23.85 22.58
C LEU A 944 13.13 24.93 23.43
N HIS A 945 12.42 26.03 23.65
CA HIS A 945 12.84 27.13 24.50
C HIS A 945 11.85 27.25 25.65
N ILE A 946 12.34 27.30 26.89
CA ILE A 946 11.51 27.57 28.07
C ILE A 946 11.94 28.91 28.63
N ASP A 947 11.04 29.88 28.71
CA ASP A 947 11.36 31.21 29.26
C ASP A 947 11.24 31.28 30.79
N LYS A 948 11.53 32.46 31.36
CA LYS A 948 11.42 32.74 32.80
C LYS A 948 9.99 32.66 33.35
N ASN A 949 8.96 32.72 32.50
CA ASN A 949 7.56 32.57 32.87
C ASN A 949 7.06 31.12 32.72
N PHE A 950 7.96 30.18 32.41
CA PHE A 950 7.65 28.79 32.05
C PHE A 950 6.78 28.66 30.80
N ASP A 951 6.86 29.62 29.89
CA ASP A 951 6.31 29.48 28.54
C ASP A 951 7.25 28.60 27.70
N ILE A 952 6.70 27.54 27.11
CA ILE A 952 7.42 26.60 26.25
C ILE A 952 7.18 26.99 24.81
N TYR A 953 8.24 27.42 24.11
CA TYR A 953 8.23 27.75 22.69
C TYR A 953 8.94 26.68 21.85
N LEU A 954 8.31 26.28 20.74
CA LEU A 954 8.89 25.38 19.75
C LEU A 954 9.33 26.17 18.50
N SER A 955 10.59 26.05 18.12
CA SER A 955 11.13 26.59 16.86
C SER A 955 11.38 25.45 15.87
N VAL A 956 10.82 25.57 14.66
CA VAL A 956 11.01 24.56 13.61
C VAL A 956 11.74 25.21 12.45
N GLU A 957 12.98 24.80 12.18
CA GLU A 957 13.80 25.41 11.11
C GLU A 957 13.27 25.13 9.68
N ASN A 958 12.26 24.25 9.47
CA ASN A 958 11.95 23.76 8.11
C ASN A 958 10.55 23.12 7.86
N THR A 959 9.44 23.65 8.39
CA THR A 959 8.09 23.14 8.03
C THR A 959 7.25 24.13 7.23
N LEU A 960 6.81 23.68 6.05
CA LEU A 960 6.00 24.34 5.00
C LEU A 960 4.62 24.89 5.43
N SER A 961 4.27 24.88 6.70
CA SER A 961 2.93 25.27 7.20
C SER A 961 2.93 26.49 8.13
N PHE A 962 4.09 26.95 8.60
CA PHE A 962 4.24 28.19 9.36
C PHE A 962 5.33 29.02 8.68
N GLY A 963 5.13 30.34 8.56
CA GLY A 963 6.09 31.20 7.87
C GLY A 963 7.48 31.13 8.53
N PRO A 964 8.59 31.33 7.78
CA PRO A 964 9.90 31.48 8.39
C PRO A 964 9.87 32.70 9.33
N GLY A 965 9.90 32.46 10.66
CA GLY A 965 9.94 33.53 11.66
C GLY A 965 8.86 33.51 12.76
N GLU A 966 8.10 32.42 12.93
CA GLU A 966 7.13 32.30 14.02
C GLU A 966 7.51 31.16 14.99
N LEU A 967 7.39 31.42 16.30
CA LEU A 967 7.56 30.45 17.39
C LEU A 967 6.18 30.10 17.96
N CYS A 968 5.85 28.82 18.09
CA CYS A 968 4.60 28.39 18.72
C CYS A 968 4.84 28.14 20.21
N GLY A 969 4.15 28.85 21.10
CA GLY A 969 4.33 28.73 22.54
C GLY A 969 3.08 28.31 23.32
N PHE A 970 3.24 27.75 24.52
CA PHE A 970 2.17 27.64 25.53
C PHE A 970 2.72 27.76 26.94
N ASN A 971 1.91 28.30 27.85
CA ASN A 971 2.23 28.37 29.27
C ASN A 971 1.91 27.04 29.96
N VAL A 972 2.85 26.50 30.74
CA VAL A 972 2.63 25.25 31.49
C VAL A 972 1.56 25.42 32.59
N GLY A 973 1.40 26.62 33.12
CA GLY A 973 0.35 26.94 34.11
C GLY A 973 -1.07 26.90 33.54
N ASP A 974 -1.24 27.06 32.23
CA ASP A 974 -2.55 26.97 31.57
C ASP A 974 -3.01 25.53 31.36
N LEU A 975 -2.12 24.53 31.47
CA LEU A 975 -2.46 23.10 31.44
C LEU A 975 -3.07 22.58 32.75
N GLN A 976 -3.09 23.39 33.82
CA GLN A 976 -3.74 23.07 35.09
C GLN A 976 -5.19 23.60 35.21
N LYS A 977 -5.69 24.33 34.21
CA LYS A 977 -7.08 24.76 34.09
C LYS A 977 -7.80 23.95 33.02
#